data_AF-A0A3G9J6V2-F1
#
_entry.id   AF-A0A3G9J6V2-F1
#
_cell.length_a   1.000
_cell.length_b   1.000
_cell.length_c   1.000
_cell.angle_alpha   90.00
_cell.angle_beta   90.00
_cell.angle_gamma   90.00
#
_symmetry.space_group_name_H-M   'P 1'
#
loop_
_entity.id
_entity.type
_entity.pdbx_description
1 polymer ?
#
loop_
_entity_poly.entity_id
_entity_poly.type
_entity_poly.pdbx_seq_one_letter_code
_entity_poly.pdbx_strand_id
1 'polypeptide(L)'
;MKKVYKGAKTREISFPIGGIGSGCIGLSGNGRLIDWEIFNRPNKKSFNGFSHFSIKAEQDGQLLDARVLNGDLQSPYLGEHIRGGSLHSGYGFGPESQTMAGMPHFEQAEFIGEFPLASMKFADQAFPGQIELLAFNPFIPLNDGDSSIPAAFFEWECLNTSDAPITYSLCLSVGNPVPTERVIHRYEEMIADQGQSIHTMKLSSNQFDAEHPQYGDLCIATDAKEVSHQAYWYRGGWCDALEMFWHDFTTPGCLKNRLYPEEERPSDRNKDTASLAAHLHLQPGEKGKVRFSISWNYPNMNNYWNPLQTGNNGWKNYYATLFEDSCASSLYALQHWDRLLAETLAFKEALFSSTLPEVVKEAISANLSVMKSATSLRLTDGSFYGFEGCIADTGCCEGSCSHVWNYAYALPFLFPSLERSMRDLDFRYNARSDGRMSFRLMLPLGREAQDSRACADGQFGGVIKAYRDWKISGDTEWLRANWLAIKQSIEYAWAESNEDLWDPLQKGVLVGRQHHTLDMELYGPNSWLSGFYLAALKAGVEMAAYLGESDTAEVYERIFLNGREWINKHLFNGSYYLQQIDLSDQTILSQLGEEAVESYWNSELAEIKYQIAEGCTIDQVVAQWHANLCGLGDIFDKAQTRIALQSLYRHNFKSSMRNEANTWRLFSLNDEAGLVICTWPEGTVKPSIPLTYNSETMTGFEYQAASHMIQEGLVEEGISIVKAIRERYDGEKRNPWSEIECGSNYARSMASYSLLHAFSGFEYNMVEGMIGFHPIQTVDGLFRTFWSLDKGWGTFEMSPIDLCLEVHRGELNLKLIKLPPSQLGRIAQVKFGEEELPCLLTKDAIHFPTELVLDQNHTLVIKLIPE
;
A
#
# COMPACT_ATOMS: atom_id res chain seq x y z
N MET A 1 17.07 9.17 -13.82
CA MET A 1 17.18 10.52 -13.21
C MET A 1 16.02 10.64 -12.22
N LYS A 2 16.27 11.03 -10.96
CA LYS A 2 15.22 11.06 -9.92
C LYS A 2 14.15 12.10 -10.24
N LYS A 3 12.88 11.77 -10.01
CA LYS A 3 11.75 12.70 -10.20
C LYS A 3 11.75 13.74 -9.08
N VAL A 4 11.86 15.01 -9.44
CA VAL A 4 11.87 16.14 -8.50
C VAL A 4 10.58 16.93 -8.66
N TYR A 5 9.85 17.13 -7.56
CA TYR A 5 8.62 17.91 -7.50
C TYR A 5 8.94 19.33 -7.02
N LYS A 6 8.43 20.34 -7.73
CA LYS A 6 8.64 21.78 -7.46
C LYS A 6 7.37 22.57 -7.79
N GLY A 7 7.21 23.74 -7.16
CA GLY A 7 6.09 24.65 -7.44
C GLY A 7 4.74 23.96 -7.32
N ALA A 8 3.84 24.13 -8.29
CA ALA A 8 2.50 23.56 -8.25
C ALA A 8 2.46 22.02 -8.07
N LYS A 9 3.54 21.30 -8.46
CA LYS A 9 3.64 19.85 -8.30
C LYS A 9 3.91 19.39 -6.86
N THR A 10 4.09 20.29 -5.91
CA THR A 10 4.18 19.96 -4.48
C THR A 10 2.84 20.05 -3.76
N ARG A 11 1.79 20.55 -4.43
CA ARG A 11 0.51 20.94 -3.82
C ARG A 11 -0.21 19.78 -3.13
N GLU A 12 -0.37 18.66 -3.83
CA GLU A 12 -1.18 17.52 -3.38
C GLU A 12 -0.35 16.45 -2.67
N ILE A 13 0.97 16.65 -2.54
CA ILE A 13 1.85 15.67 -1.92
C ILE A 13 1.52 15.57 -0.42
N SER A 14 1.22 14.35 0.02
CA SER A 14 1.24 13.92 1.42
C SER A 14 1.89 12.54 1.47
N PHE A 15 3.17 12.50 1.85
CA PHE A 15 3.96 11.28 1.91
C PHE A 15 3.83 10.65 3.31
N PRO A 16 3.30 9.43 3.47
CA PRO A 16 3.04 8.87 4.79
C PRO A 16 4.34 8.42 5.47
N ILE A 17 4.54 8.90 6.70
CA ILE A 17 5.66 8.50 7.56
C ILE A 17 5.09 7.85 8.82
N GLY A 18 5.16 6.52 8.89
CA GLY A 18 4.68 5.71 10.00
C GLY A 18 4.83 4.22 9.72
N GLY A 19 4.62 3.39 10.75
CA GLY A 19 4.68 1.94 10.70
C GLY A 19 3.41 1.29 10.11
N ILE A 20 3.53 0.03 9.68
CA ILE A 20 2.38 -0.78 9.24
C ILE A 20 1.43 -0.96 10.42
N GLY A 21 0.20 -0.46 10.26
CA GLY A 21 -0.83 -0.56 11.31
C GLY A 21 -0.58 0.29 12.56
N SER A 22 0.39 1.21 12.53
CA SER A 22 0.62 2.14 13.65
C SER A 22 -0.04 3.50 13.47
N GLY A 23 -0.55 3.81 12.26
CA GLY A 23 -0.85 5.19 11.84
C GLY A 23 0.38 5.88 11.26
N CYS A 24 0.20 7.07 10.69
CA CYS A 24 1.26 7.85 10.05
C CYS A 24 1.05 9.36 10.18
N ILE A 25 2.11 10.12 9.92
CA ILE A 25 2.09 11.57 9.72
C ILE A 25 2.44 11.83 8.25
N GLY A 26 1.64 12.63 7.55
CA GLY A 26 1.93 13.07 6.19
C GLY A 26 3.00 14.15 6.13
N LEU A 27 4.04 13.94 5.33
CA LEU A 27 4.99 14.99 4.94
C LEU A 27 4.51 15.65 3.64
N SER A 28 4.16 16.93 3.70
CA SER A 28 3.70 17.64 2.52
C SER A 28 4.83 17.95 1.55
N GLY A 29 4.51 18.18 0.28
CA GLY A 29 5.50 18.54 -0.74
C GLY A 29 6.25 19.85 -0.48
N ASN A 30 5.74 20.68 0.45
CA ASN A 30 6.39 21.89 0.92
C ASN A 30 6.93 21.80 2.35
N GLY A 31 7.04 20.62 2.96
CA GLY A 31 7.75 20.41 4.23
C GLY A 31 6.90 20.44 5.51
N ARG A 32 5.58 20.65 5.38
CA ARG A 32 4.65 20.66 6.52
C ARG A 32 4.35 19.24 7.00
N LEU A 33 4.08 19.11 8.29
CA LEU A 33 3.54 17.91 8.90
C LEU A 33 2.00 17.98 8.91
N ILE A 34 1.36 17.20 8.07
CA ILE A 34 -0.10 17.15 7.85
C ILE A 34 -0.61 15.72 8.07
N ASP A 35 -1.92 15.50 7.93
CA ASP A 35 -2.54 14.18 7.96
C ASP A 35 -2.08 13.34 9.17
N TRP A 36 -2.35 13.83 10.37
CA TRP A 36 -1.95 13.18 11.63
C TRP A 36 -2.88 12.01 11.94
N GLU A 37 -2.67 10.89 11.25
CA GLU A 37 -3.47 9.66 11.29
C GLU A 37 -3.01 8.69 12.40
N ILE A 38 -2.57 9.25 13.53
CA ILE A 38 -1.96 8.51 14.65
C ILE A 38 -2.92 8.25 15.82
N PHE A 39 -4.19 8.67 15.68
CA PHE A 39 -5.23 8.56 16.72
C PHE A 39 -6.20 7.39 16.47
N ASN A 40 -5.66 6.27 15.99
CA ASN A 40 -6.42 5.05 15.69
C ASN A 40 -7.54 5.25 14.65
N ARG A 41 -7.38 6.21 13.73
CA ARG A 41 -8.33 6.50 12.64
C ARG A 41 -7.68 7.32 11.53
N PRO A 42 -8.21 7.28 10.30
CA PRO A 42 -7.88 8.27 9.28
C PRO A 42 -8.17 9.68 9.79
N ASN A 43 -7.34 10.62 9.34
CA ASN A 43 -7.40 12.02 9.77
C ASN A 43 -6.79 12.92 8.67
N LYS A 44 -7.30 12.78 7.45
CA LYS A 44 -6.82 13.54 6.28
C LYS A 44 -7.18 15.02 6.39
N LYS A 45 -6.35 15.86 5.77
CA LYS A 45 -6.39 17.33 5.81
C LYS A 45 -6.28 17.90 7.23
N SER A 46 -5.73 17.14 8.17
CA SER A 46 -5.59 17.56 9.55
C SER A 46 -4.25 18.20 9.86
N PHE A 47 -4.24 18.99 10.93
CA PHE A 47 -3.03 19.49 11.58
C PHE A 47 -3.03 19.02 13.04
N ASN A 48 -1.85 19.00 13.65
CA ASN A 48 -1.73 18.79 15.09
C ASN A 48 -1.22 20.06 15.79
N GLY A 49 -2.12 21.04 15.98
CA GLY A 49 -1.71 22.35 16.50
C GLY A 49 -0.68 23.02 15.58
N PHE A 50 0.27 23.75 16.15
CA PHE A 50 1.39 24.36 15.44
C PHE A 50 2.60 23.41 15.36
N SER A 51 2.39 22.17 14.94
CA SER A 51 3.49 21.20 14.80
C SER A 51 4.32 21.50 13.55
N HIS A 52 5.62 21.78 13.71
CA HIS A 52 6.50 22.16 12.61
C HIS A 52 7.99 22.03 12.98
N PHE A 53 8.85 22.07 11.96
CA PHE A 53 10.28 22.32 12.12
C PHE A 53 10.60 23.79 11.82
N SER A 54 11.49 24.40 12.59
CA SER A 54 12.04 25.72 12.33
C SER A 54 13.56 25.72 12.46
N ILE A 55 14.22 26.69 11.85
CA ILE A 55 15.66 26.88 11.90
C ILE A 55 16.00 28.35 12.11
N LYS A 56 17.05 28.62 12.90
CA LYS A 56 17.69 29.93 12.93
C LYS A 56 19.20 29.81 12.76
N ALA A 57 19.79 30.85 12.19
CA ALA A 57 21.23 31.02 12.04
C ALA A 57 21.70 32.19 12.88
N GLU A 58 22.75 31.98 13.66
CA GLU A 58 23.31 32.97 14.58
C GLU A 58 24.82 33.09 14.42
N GLN A 59 25.30 34.32 14.53
CA GLN A 59 26.72 34.67 14.49
C GLN A 59 27.01 35.69 15.59
N ASP A 60 28.06 35.46 16.38
CA ASP A 60 28.54 36.38 17.43
C ASP A 60 27.44 36.88 18.39
N GLY A 61 26.49 36.00 18.73
CA GLY A 61 25.36 36.31 19.61
C GLY A 61 24.25 37.17 18.98
N GLN A 62 24.24 37.29 17.64
CA GLN A 62 23.20 37.98 16.88
C GLN A 62 22.44 36.99 15.98
N LEU A 63 21.14 37.21 15.86
CA LEU A 63 20.31 36.50 14.89
C LEU A 63 20.61 37.04 13.49
N LEU A 64 20.97 36.15 12.56
CA LEU A 64 21.09 36.48 11.14
C LEU A 64 19.75 36.30 10.42
N ASP A 65 19.12 35.14 10.62
CA ASP A 65 17.82 34.81 10.02
C ASP A 65 17.14 33.67 10.80
N ALA A 66 15.81 33.61 10.79
CA ALA A 66 15.00 32.55 11.38
C ALA A 66 13.80 32.24 10.48
N ARG A 67 13.56 30.95 10.23
CA ARG A 67 12.53 30.48 9.31
C ARG A 67 11.87 29.20 9.78
N VAL A 68 10.62 29.01 9.39
CA VAL A 68 9.98 27.69 9.38
C VAL A 68 10.53 26.90 8.18
N LEU A 69 10.77 25.60 8.38
CA LEU A 69 11.30 24.69 7.36
C LEU A 69 10.20 24.21 6.41
N ASN A 70 9.51 25.18 5.81
CA ASN A 70 8.53 24.98 4.76
C ASN A 70 8.96 25.73 3.50
N GLY A 71 8.53 25.25 2.34
CA GLY A 71 8.46 26.03 1.10
C GLY A 71 7.14 26.79 0.97
N ASP A 72 7.05 27.67 -0.03
CA ASP A 72 5.84 28.41 -0.36
C ASP A 72 4.59 27.51 -0.42
N LEU A 73 3.53 27.95 0.27
CA LEU A 73 2.22 27.32 0.18
C LEU A 73 1.67 27.52 -1.24
N GLN A 74 1.13 26.47 -1.85
CA GLN A 74 0.49 26.56 -3.17
C GLN A 74 -1.00 26.90 -3.04
N SER A 75 -1.59 27.43 -4.12
CA SER A 75 -3.03 27.73 -4.20
C SER A 75 -3.89 26.47 -3.90
N PRO A 76 -5.14 26.62 -3.40
CA PRO A 76 -5.90 27.86 -3.24
C PRO A 76 -5.63 28.62 -1.93
N TYR A 77 -5.43 29.94 -2.03
CA TYR A 77 -5.26 30.83 -0.88
C TYR A 77 -6.57 31.33 -0.28
N LEU A 78 -7.72 30.93 -0.84
CA LEU A 78 -9.03 31.31 -0.30
C LEU A 78 -9.42 30.48 0.93
N GLY A 79 -8.67 29.42 1.24
CA GLY A 79 -9.04 28.41 2.24
C GLY A 79 -9.89 27.30 1.62
N GLU A 80 -9.87 26.13 2.26
CA GLU A 80 -10.57 24.93 1.80
C GLU A 80 -11.64 24.51 2.81
N HIS A 81 -12.68 23.82 2.34
CA HIS A 81 -13.64 23.22 3.27
C HIS A 81 -12.97 22.13 4.12
N ILE A 82 -13.04 22.30 5.43
CA ILE A 82 -12.61 21.30 6.41
C ILE A 82 -13.88 20.61 6.92
N ARG A 83 -14.01 19.31 6.68
CA ARG A 83 -15.15 18.53 7.15
C ARG A 83 -15.21 18.58 8.68
N GLY A 84 -16.33 19.03 9.24
CA GLY A 84 -16.47 19.24 10.68
C GLY A 84 -15.66 20.43 11.24
N GLY A 85 -15.12 21.29 10.37
CA GLY A 85 -14.42 22.50 10.76
C GLY A 85 -15.33 23.53 11.44
N SER A 86 -14.72 24.50 12.11
CA SER A 86 -15.44 25.57 12.79
C SER A 86 -16.17 26.51 11.81
N LEU A 87 -17.16 27.26 12.30
CA LEU A 87 -17.94 28.21 11.47
C LEU A 87 -17.06 29.30 10.81
N HIS A 88 -15.91 29.62 11.38
CA HIS A 88 -15.00 30.68 10.93
C HIS A 88 -13.66 30.11 10.45
N SER A 89 -13.72 29.02 9.68
CA SER A 89 -12.57 28.37 9.04
C SER A 89 -12.89 28.00 7.59
N GLY A 90 -11.86 27.78 6.79
CA GLY A 90 -12.00 27.36 5.39
C GLY A 90 -12.29 28.48 4.39
N TYR A 91 -13.19 28.23 3.42
CA TYR A 91 -13.40 29.12 2.28
C TYR A 91 -13.78 30.56 2.71
N GLY A 92 -13.00 31.53 2.25
CA GLY A 92 -13.13 32.95 2.58
C GLY A 92 -12.32 33.41 3.80
N PHE A 93 -11.70 32.48 4.54
CA PHE A 93 -10.86 32.76 5.71
C PHE A 93 -9.35 32.60 5.44
N GLY A 94 -8.98 32.20 4.22
CA GLY A 94 -7.59 31.93 3.87
C GLY A 94 -7.10 30.58 4.41
N PRO A 95 -5.81 30.26 4.23
CA PRO A 95 -5.21 29.06 4.83
C PRO A 95 -5.20 29.15 6.35
N GLU A 96 -5.40 28.02 7.04
CA GLU A 96 -5.32 27.94 8.50
C GLU A 96 -3.95 28.41 9.01
N SER A 97 -3.91 29.09 10.16
CA SER A 97 -2.64 29.55 10.75
C SER A 97 -1.68 28.40 11.09
N GLN A 98 -2.24 27.21 11.36
CA GLN A 98 -1.51 25.95 11.58
C GLN A 98 -0.68 25.52 10.37
N THR A 99 -0.93 26.07 9.18
CA THR A 99 -0.06 25.88 8.02
C THR A 99 1.32 26.52 8.18
N MET A 100 1.48 27.44 9.13
CA MET A 100 2.67 28.27 9.36
C MET A 100 3.06 29.15 8.17
N ALA A 101 2.21 29.26 7.14
CA ALA A 101 2.51 30.04 5.93
C ALA A 101 2.57 31.56 6.19
N GLY A 102 2.06 32.03 7.34
CA GLY A 102 2.19 33.42 7.78
C GLY A 102 3.55 33.76 8.41
N MET A 103 4.38 32.77 8.74
CA MET A 103 5.73 32.98 9.28
C MET A 103 6.77 33.04 8.17
N PRO A 104 7.94 33.68 8.38
CA PRO A 104 9.07 33.55 7.47
C PRO A 104 9.40 32.08 7.21
N HIS A 105 9.46 31.68 5.94
CA HIS A 105 9.75 30.33 5.47
C HIS A 105 10.62 30.40 4.21
N PHE A 106 11.04 29.28 3.65
CA PHE A 106 11.92 29.28 2.48
C PHE A 106 11.10 29.51 1.20
N GLU A 107 11.61 30.36 0.30
CA GLU A 107 11.00 30.57 -1.01
C GLU A 107 10.97 29.28 -1.85
N GLN A 108 12.06 28.50 -1.81
CA GLN A 108 12.21 27.30 -2.65
C GLN A 108 12.25 26.03 -1.80
N ALA A 109 11.40 25.07 -2.17
CA ALA A 109 11.47 23.69 -1.71
C ALA A 109 11.44 22.73 -2.90
N GLU A 110 12.32 21.74 -2.88
CA GLU A 110 12.32 20.61 -3.81
C GLU A 110 11.97 19.34 -3.05
N PHE A 111 11.00 18.56 -3.54
CA PHE A 111 10.61 17.29 -2.94
C PHE A 111 11.00 16.12 -3.86
N ILE A 112 11.60 15.08 -3.29
CA ILE A 112 11.96 13.84 -3.96
C ILE A 112 11.40 12.70 -3.13
N GLY A 113 10.50 11.90 -3.71
CA GLY A 113 9.94 10.73 -3.04
C GLY A 113 10.23 9.46 -3.82
N GLU A 114 11.06 8.60 -3.25
CA GLU A 114 11.30 7.22 -3.67
C GLU A 114 10.91 6.35 -2.49
N PHE A 115 9.61 6.03 -2.40
CA PHE A 115 9.05 5.36 -1.22
C PHE A 115 9.83 4.07 -0.93
N PRO A 116 10.30 3.85 0.32
CA PRO A 116 9.81 4.43 1.59
C PRO A 116 10.53 5.69 2.10
N LEU A 117 11.39 6.33 1.31
CA LEU A 117 12.12 7.54 1.73
C LEU A 117 11.64 8.78 0.98
N ALA A 118 11.59 9.89 1.70
CA ALA A 118 11.41 11.23 1.16
C ALA A 118 12.64 12.08 1.45
N SER A 119 13.05 12.91 0.49
CA SER A 119 14.10 13.91 0.69
C SER A 119 13.61 15.27 0.24
N MET A 120 14.03 16.31 0.96
CA MET A 120 13.71 17.68 0.61
C MET A 120 14.95 18.57 0.63
N LYS A 121 14.96 19.60 -0.21
CA LYS A 121 15.95 20.67 -0.20
C LYS A 121 15.26 22.01 -0.06
N PHE A 122 15.78 22.86 0.82
CA PHE A 122 15.27 24.19 1.07
C PHE A 122 16.32 25.23 0.69
N ALA A 123 15.91 26.28 -0.01
CA ALA A 123 16.79 27.36 -0.42
C ALA A 123 16.09 28.71 -0.34
N ASP A 124 16.80 29.70 0.19
CA ASP A 124 16.38 31.09 0.24
C ASP A 124 17.63 31.96 0.23
N GLN A 125 17.60 33.07 -0.52
CA GLN A 125 18.78 33.92 -0.68
C GLN A 125 19.20 34.62 0.62
N ALA A 126 18.26 34.89 1.53
CA ALA A 126 18.55 35.60 2.78
C ALA A 126 19.05 34.66 3.90
N PHE A 127 18.79 33.35 3.82
CA PHE A 127 19.23 32.41 4.84
C PHE A 127 20.69 31.97 4.58
N PRO A 128 21.61 32.11 5.55
CA PRO A 128 23.04 31.83 5.34
C PRO A 128 23.35 30.33 5.47
N GLY A 129 22.69 29.47 4.68
CA GLY A 129 22.96 28.03 4.67
C GLY A 129 22.08 27.26 3.68
N GLN A 130 22.49 26.03 3.37
CA GLN A 130 21.65 25.09 2.61
C GLN A 130 21.13 24.00 3.54
N ILE A 131 19.84 23.70 3.45
CA ILE A 131 19.15 22.77 4.34
C ILE A 131 18.57 21.61 3.54
N GLU A 132 18.89 20.39 3.97
CA GLU A 132 18.34 19.17 3.40
C GLU A 132 17.65 18.34 4.49
N LEU A 133 16.55 17.68 4.12
CA LEU A 133 15.82 16.72 4.96
C LEU A 133 15.87 15.35 4.31
N LEU A 134 16.13 14.32 5.11
CA LEU A 134 15.80 12.93 4.83
C LEU A 134 14.73 12.48 5.84
N ALA A 135 13.59 12.01 5.34
CA ALA A 135 12.49 11.54 6.17
C ALA A 135 12.06 10.12 5.78
N PHE A 136 11.82 9.26 6.77
CA PHE A 136 11.40 7.88 6.53
C PHE A 136 10.70 7.25 7.76
N ASN A 137 10.09 6.09 7.54
CA ASN A 137 9.86 5.09 8.58
C ASN A 137 10.39 3.76 8.02
N PRO A 138 10.95 2.85 8.84
CA PRO A 138 11.51 1.62 8.34
C PRO A 138 10.51 0.82 7.50
N PHE A 139 10.93 0.39 6.33
CA PHE A 139 10.15 -0.50 5.46
C PHE A 139 11.11 -1.57 4.97
N ILE A 140 11.13 -2.67 5.71
CA ILE A 140 12.12 -3.72 5.58
C ILE A 140 11.35 -5.01 5.29
N PRO A 141 11.31 -5.48 4.03
CA PRO A 141 10.59 -6.71 3.69
C PRO A 141 11.04 -7.87 4.58
N LEU A 142 10.09 -8.71 4.98
CA LEU A 142 10.24 -9.82 5.93
C LEU A 142 10.57 -9.41 7.38
N ASN A 143 10.54 -8.12 7.70
CA ASN A 143 10.65 -7.61 9.07
C ASN A 143 9.44 -6.75 9.38
N ASP A 144 8.29 -7.38 9.61
CA ASP A 144 7.06 -6.68 9.93
C ASP A 144 7.14 -5.96 11.30
N GLY A 145 7.97 -6.44 12.23
CA GLY A 145 8.21 -5.81 13.53
C GLY A 145 8.79 -4.40 13.40
N ASP A 146 10.01 -4.27 12.84
CA ASP A 146 10.63 -2.96 12.62
C ASP A 146 9.83 -2.11 11.63
N SER A 147 9.15 -2.75 10.67
CA SER A 147 8.27 -2.04 9.74
C SER A 147 6.96 -1.57 10.38
N SER A 148 6.67 -1.89 11.64
CA SER A 148 5.47 -1.46 12.38
C SER A 148 5.78 -0.43 13.48
N ILE A 149 7.00 0.11 13.54
CA ILE A 149 7.40 1.08 14.57
C ILE A 149 6.52 2.35 14.49
N PRO A 150 5.89 2.79 15.61
CA PRO A 150 4.99 3.94 15.66
C PRO A 150 5.80 5.26 15.78
N ALA A 151 6.64 5.55 14.78
CA ALA A 151 7.48 6.74 14.77
C ALA A 151 7.74 7.28 13.36
N ALA A 152 7.94 8.59 13.25
CA ALA A 152 8.45 9.28 12.08
C ALA A 152 9.91 9.71 12.31
N PHE A 153 10.79 9.42 11.35
CA PHE A 153 12.24 9.63 11.43
C PHE A 153 12.63 10.80 10.51
N PHE A 154 13.38 11.77 11.03
CA PHE A 154 13.88 12.94 10.30
C PHE A 154 15.39 13.13 10.53
N GLU A 155 16.20 13.12 9.49
CA GLU A 155 17.61 13.57 9.53
C GLU A 155 17.73 14.89 8.75
N TRP A 156 18.14 15.94 9.44
CA TRP A 156 18.39 17.26 8.86
C TRP A 156 19.89 17.45 8.64
N GLU A 157 20.28 17.92 7.46
CA GLU A 157 21.64 18.34 7.15
C GLU A 157 21.69 19.85 6.91
N CYS A 158 22.60 20.55 7.59
CA CYS A 158 22.88 21.95 7.38
C CYS A 158 24.30 22.11 6.80
N LEU A 159 24.41 22.81 5.67
CA LEU A 159 25.68 23.28 5.13
C LEU A 159 25.86 24.77 5.41
N ASN A 160 26.96 25.15 6.05
CA ASN A 160 27.33 26.54 6.22
C ASN A 160 27.92 27.11 4.92
N THR A 161 27.17 28.00 4.27
CA THR A 161 27.58 28.65 3.02
C THR A 161 28.20 30.03 3.23
N SER A 162 28.32 30.49 4.48
CA SER A 162 28.96 31.76 4.80
C SER A 162 30.48 31.60 4.92
N ASP A 163 31.17 32.73 5.07
CA ASP A 163 32.62 32.81 5.32
C ASP A 163 32.98 32.89 6.81
N ALA A 164 31.99 32.75 7.71
CA ALA A 164 32.16 32.78 9.16
C ALA A 164 31.59 31.53 9.84
N PRO A 165 32.00 31.20 11.07
CA PRO A 165 31.34 30.18 11.87
C PRO A 165 29.89 30.58 12.19
N ILE A 166 28.95 29.65 12.01
CA ILE A 166 27.51 29.87 12.25
C ILE A 166 27.01 28.83 13.22
N THR A 167 26.14 29.27 14.14
CA THR A 167 25.34 28.38 14.97
C THR A 167 23.96 28.23 14.36
N TYR A 168 23.62 27.03 13.90
CA TYR A 168 22.27 26.69 13.46
C TYR A 168 21.51 26.04 14.61
N SER A 169 20.32 26.54 14.90
CA SER A 169 19.40 25.90 15.85
C SER A 169 18.18 25.36 15.13
N LEU A 170 18.08 24.04 15.04
CA LEU A 170 16.95 23.32 14.44
C LEU A 170 15.97 22.96 15.55
N CYS A 171 14.73 23.42 15.45
CA CYS A 171 13.71 23.25 16.48
C CYS A 171 12.52 22.46 15.93
N LEU A 172 12.19 21.35 16.59
CA LEU A 172 10.96 20.61 16.39
C LEU A 172 9.95 21.06 17.45
N SER A 173 8.83 21.62 17.01
CA SER A 173 7.70 21.94 17.87
C SER A 173 6.53 21.00 17.56
N VAL A 174 5.92 20.41 18.59
CA VAL A 174 4.78 19.50 18.44
C VAL A 174 3.68 19.83 19.43
N GLY A 175 2.45 19.91 18.92
CA GLY A 175 1.25 20.13 19.73
C GLY A 175 0.83 18.86 20.47
N ASN A 176 0.40 19.01 21.71
CA ASN A 176 -0.25 17.93 22.45
C ASN A 176 -1.61 17.65 21.79
N PRO A 177 -1.84 16.43 21.30
CA PRO A 177 -2.92 16.19 20.35
C PRO A 177 -4.32 16.19 20.97
N VAL A 178 -4.44 15.95 22.28
CA VAL A 178 -5.73 15.94 22.96
C VAL A 178 -5.92 17.29 23.66
N PRO A 179 -6.99 18.06 23.35
CA PRO A 179 -7.37 19.21 24.15
C PRO A 179 -7.77 18.69 25.53
N THR A 180 -6.80 18.63 26.44
CA THR A 180 -6.98 18.10 27.79
C THR A 180 -7.01 19.23 28.79
N GLU A 181 -7.78 19.04 29.86
CA GLU A 181 -7.79 19.99 30.97
C GLU A 181 -6.48 19.93 31.78
N ARG A 182 -5.67 18.88 31.59
CA ARG A 182 -4.46 18.61 32.35
C ARG A 182 -3.36 18.05 31.45
N VAL A 183 -2.48 18.92 30.99
CA VAL A 183 -1.37 18.60 30.08
C VAL A 183 -0.07 18.40 30.86
N ILE A 184 0.62 17.29 30.62
CA ILE A 184 1.92 16.98 31.24
C ILE A 184 2.96 16.80 30.14
N HIS A 185 3.91 17.73 30.09
CA HIS A 185 5.08 17.66 29.24
C HIS A 185 6.33 17.42 30.08
N ARG A 186 7.13 16.41 29.73
CA ARG A 186 8.34 16.05 30.48
C ARG A 186 9.54 15.90 29.57
N TYR A 187 10.59 16.66 29.88
CA TYR A 187 11.91 16.50 29.29
C TYR A 187 12.73 15.51 30.11
N GLU A 188 13.40 14.56 29.44
CA GLU A 188 14.37 13.66 30.04
C GLU A 188 15.56 13.44 29.10
N GLU A 189 16.76 13.42 29.66
CA GLU A 189 17.98 12.97 29.00
C GLU A 189 18.19 11.49 29.35
N MET A 190 18.13 10.62 28.35
CA MET A 190 18.27 9.18 28.49
C MET A 190 19.60 8.74 27.89
N ILE A 191 20.30 7.82 28.57
CA ILE A 191 21.54 7.24 28.05
C ILE A 191 21.19 5.93 27.35
N ALA A 192 21.45 5.86 26.05
CA ALA A 192 21.32 4.65 25.26
C ALA A 192 22.32 3.58 25.69
N ASP A 193 22.06 2.32 25.31
CA ASP A 193 22.94 1.18 25.61
C ASP A 193 24.39 1.37 25.13
N GLN A 194 24.59 2.14 24.06
CA GLN A 194 25.92 2.46 23.50
C GLN A 194 26.54 3.74 24.09
N GLY A 195 25.94 4.33 25.13
CA GLY A 195 26.42 5.54 25.79
C GLY A 195 26.06 6.86 25.09
N GLN A 196 25.29 6.80 23.99
CA GLN A 196 24.76 7.98 23.32
C GLN A 196 23.65 8.64 24.16
N SER A 197 23.72 9.96 24.31
CA SER A 197 22.64 10.72 24.98
C SER A 197 21.48 10.95 24.01
N ILE A 198 20.27 10.67 24.45
CA ILE A 198 19.03 10.88 23.72
C ILE A 198 18.15 11.79 24.56
N HIS A 199 17.77 12.92 23.99
CA HIS A 199 16.94 13.92 24.61
C HIS A 199 15.50 13.71 24.19
N THR A 200 14.61 13.45 25.15
CA THR A 200 13.20 13.20 24.90
C THR A 200 12.34 14.29 25.51
N MET A 201 11.23 14.60 24.87
CA MET A 201 10.14 15.41 25.40
C MET A 201 8.85 14.62 25.22
N LYS A 202 8.30 14.10 26.31
CA LYS A 202 7.03 13.36 26.34
C LYS A 202 5.87 14.33 26.49
N LEU A 203 4.87 14.23 25.62
CA LEU A 203 3.63 15.01 25.65
C LEU A 203 2.47 14.08 26.00
N SER A 204 1.87 14.26 27.17
CA SER A 204 0.84 13.37 27.71
C SER A 204 -0.24 14.12 28.50
N SER A 205 -1.20 13.40 29.08
CA SER A 205 -2.22 13.93 29.98
C SER A 205 -2.53 12.92 31.10
N ASN A 206 -2.88 13.41 32.29
CA ASN A 206 -3.41 12.59 33.39
C ASN A 206 -4.95 12.59 33.46
N GLN A 207 -5.62 13.04 32.39
CA GLN A 207 -7.08 13.11 32.33
C GLN A 207 -7.74 11.73 32.16
N PHE A 208 -7.07 10.81 31.47
CA PHE A 208 -7.61 9.50 31.12
C PHE A 208 -6.84 8.38 31.80
N ASP A 209 -7.58 7.38 32.26
CA ASP A 209 -7.10 6.12 32.78
C ASP A 209 -6.60 5.19 31.66
N ALA A 210 -5.71 4.24 32.00
CA ALA A 210 -4.93 3.45 31.04
C ALA A 210 -5.76 2.61 30.03
N GLU A 211 -7.02 2.32 30.35
CA GLU A 211 -7.93 1.55 29.49
C GLU A 211 -8.84 2.46 28.63
N HIS A 212 -8.78 3.78 28.81
CA HIS A 212 -9.60 4.72 28.05
C HIS A 212 -9.12 4.79 26.58
N PRO A 213 -10.02 4.94 25.58
CA PRO A 213 -9.64 5.03 24.16
C PRO A 213 -8.79 6.23 23.78
N GLN A 214 -8.82 7.29 24.60
CA GLN A 214 -8.00 8.50 24.42
C GLN A 214 -6.73 8.50 25.29
N TYR A 215 -6.49 7.44 26.07
CA TYR A 215 -5.22 7.28 26.77
C TYR A 215 -4.10 7.11 25.76
N GLY A 216 -3.00 7.84 25.98
CA GLY A 216 -1.85 7.79 25.12
C GLY A 216 -0.96 9.02 25.25
N ASP A 217 0.12 9.02 24.48
CA ASP A 217 1.17 10.01 24.54
C ASP A 217 1.91 10.16 23.20
N LEU A 218 2.55 11.32 23.02
CA LEU A 218 3.54 11.55 21.97
C LEU A 218 4.92 11.78 22.58
N CYS A 219 5.98 11.52 21.82
CA CYS A 219 7.33 11.92 22.19
C CYS A 219 8.03 12.53 20.98
N ILE A 220 8.68 13.67 21.20
CA ILE A 220 9.71 14.18 20.29
C ILE A 220 11.07 13.90 20.90
N ALA A 221 12.02 13.42 20.10
CA ALA A 221 13.36 13.14 20.59
C ALA A 221 14.44 13.52 19.58
N THR A 222 15.67 13.74 20.08
CA THR A 222 16.87 13.98 19.28
C THR A 222 18.10 13.37 19.95
N ASP A 223 19.09 13.00 19.15
CA ASP A 223 20.39 12.51 19.58
C ASP A 223 21.51 13.57 19.46
N ALA A 224 21.12 14.85 19.30
CA ALA A 224 22.04 15.97 19.25
C ALA A 224 22.82 16.13 20.56
N LYS A 225 24.10 16.52 20.46
CA LYS A 225 24.97 16.75 21.62
C LYS A 225 24.59 17.96 22.45
N GLU A 226 24.07 19.00 21.78
CA GLU A 226 23.69 20.26 22.41
C GLU A 226 22.23 20.56 22.10
N VAL A 227 21.41 20.68 23.15
CA VAL A 227 19.98 20.91 23.03
C VAL A 227 19.49 22.03 23.93
N SER A 228 18.38 22.65 23.54
CA SER A 228 17.53 23.45 24.41
C SER A 228 16.07 23.08 24.20
N HIS A 229 15.21 23.37 25.16
CA HIS A 229 13.81 22.98 25.08
C HIS A 229 12.89 23.98 25.77
N GLN A 230 11.64 23.95 25.35
CA GLN A 230 10.54 24.64 26.01
C GLN A 230 9.42 23.63 26.20
N ALA A 231 9.17 23.21 27.45
CA ALA A 231 8.14 22.23 27.76
C ALA A 231 6.75 22.76 27.40
N TYR A 232 6.49 24.06 27.60
CA TYR A 232 5.20 24.67 27.28
C TYR A 232 5.36 25.97 26.51
N TRP A 233 4.60 26.13 25.43
CA TRP A 233 4.38 27.45 24.82
C TRP A 233 3.57 28.36 25.75
N TYR A 234 3.49 29.65 25.40
CA TYR A 234 2.82 30.63 26.24
C TYR A 234 1.31 30.38 26.26
N ARG A 235 0.74 30.19 27.44
CA ARG A 235 -0.71 30.02 27.64
C ARG A 235 -1.42 31.37 27.61
N GLY A 236 -1.75 31.83 26.39
CA GLY A 236 -2.53 33.04 26.13
C GLY A 236 -3.87 32.77 25.45
N GLY A 237 -4.66 33.83 25.25
CA GLY A 237 -6.06 33.72 24.82
C GLY A 237 -6.28 33.71 23.31
N TRP A 238 -5.47 34.45 22.55
CA TRP A 238 -5.58 34.55 21.08
C TRP A 238 -4.45 33.75 20.41
N CYS A 239 -3.75 34.32 19.43
CA CYS A 239 -2.56 33.73 18.83
C CYS A 239 -1.28 33.97 19.65
N ASP A 240 -1.42 34.42 20.91
CA ASP A 240 -0.32 34.79 21.81
C ASP A 240 0.73 33.68 21.95
N ALA A 241 0.31 32.41 21.92
CA ALA A 241 1.21 31.26 22.00
C ALA A 241 2.21 31.23 20.84
N LEU A 242 1.71 31.46 19.61
CA LEU A 242 2.51 31.46 18.39
C LEU A 242 3.38 32.72 18.30
N GLU A 243 2.84 33.89 18.67
CA GLU A 243 3.60 35.14 18.77
C GLU A 243 4.77 35.01 19.74
N MET A 244 4.53 34.48 20.94
CA MET A 244 5.56 34.29 21.94
C MET A 244 6.57 33.22 21.54
N PHE A 245 6.15 32.14 20.88
CA PHE A 245 7.08 31.18 20.31
C PHE A 245 8.02 31.85 19.29
N TRP A 246 7.48 32.62 18.35
CA TRP A 246 8.31 33.28 17.33
C TRP A 246 9.27 34.29 17.96
N HIS A 247 8.79 35.08 18.92
CA HIS A 247 9.62 35.98 19.72
C HIS A 247 10.75 35.23 20.45
N ASP A 248 10.43 34.14 21.16
CA ASP A 248 11.40 33.36 21.92
C ASP A 248 12.41 32.67 21.00
N PHE A 249 11.98 32.14 19.86
CA PHE A 249 12.84 31.47 18.89
C PHE A 249 13.80 32.46 18.22
N THR A 250 13.31 33.62 17.80
CA THR A 250 14.11 34.69 17.17
C THR A 250 14.97 35.49 18.14
N THR A 251 14.79 35.31 19.45
CA THR A 251 15.73 35.87 20.44
C THR A 251 17.07 35.12 20.37
N PRO A 252 18.22 35.82 20.30
CA PRO A 252 19.50 35.15 20.24
C PRO A 252 19.78 34.22 21.43
N GLY A 253 20.38 33.07 21.18
CA GLY A 253 20.72 32.04 22.16
C GLY A 253 19.71 30.89 22.26
N CYS A 254 19.89 30.04 23.29
CA CYS A 254 19.07 28.86 23.53
C CYS A 254 17.63 29.19 23.95
N LEU A 255 16.68 28.29 23.62
CA LEU A 255 15.32 28.37 24.13
C LEU A 255 15.32 28.30 25.66
N LYS A 256 14.52 29.14 26.30
CA LYS A 256 14.30 29.11 27.75
C LYS A 256 13.11 28.22 28.04
N ASN A 257 13.31 27.29 28.98
CA ASN A 257 12.23 26.43 29.43
C ASN A 257 11.13 27.26 30.10
N ARG A 258 9.88 26.88 29.84
CA ARG A 258 8.67 27.47 30.43
C ARG A 258 7.88 26.33 31.04
N LEU A 259 7.51 26.51 32.31
CA LEU A 259 6.78 25.54 33.11
C LEU A 259 5.54 26.20 33.68
N TYR A 260 4.46 25.43 33.76
CA TYR A 260 3.24 25.79 34.44
C TYR A 260 2.93 24.74 35.52
N PRO A 261 2.23 25.10 36.61
CA PRO A 261 1.66 24.12 37.54
C PRO A 261 0.76 23.13 36.80
N GLU A 262 0.74 21.86 37.23
CA GLU A 262 -0.09 20.82 36.58
C GLU A 262 -1.59 21.13 36.66
N GLU A 263 -2.02 21.88 37.68
CA GLU A 263 -3.40 22.29 37.88
C GLU A 263 -3.82 23.46 36.99
N GLU A 264 -2.85 24.18 36.41
CA GLU A 264 -3.14 25.27 35.49
C GLU A 264 -3.60 24.70 34.15
N ARG A 265 -4.82 25.08 33.75
CA ARG A 265 -5.43 24.60 32.50
C ARG A 265 -4.84 25.33 31.29
N PRO A 266 -4.65 24.65 30.16
CA PRO A 266 -4.38 25.31 28.89
C PRO A 266 -5.55 26.23 28.49
N SER A 267 -5.28 27.16 27.58
CA SER A 267 -6.34 27.99 26.97
C SER A 267 -7.27 27.13 26.13
N ASP A 268 -8.59 27.33 26.25
CA ASP A 268 -9.61 26.57 25.49
C ASP A 268 -9.43 26.66 23.96
N ARG A 269 -8.69 27.67 23.46
CA ARG A 269 -8.49 27.91 22.03
C ARG A 269 -7.27 27.21 21.43
N ASN A 270 -6.25 26.89 22.23
CA ASN A 270 -4.97 26.38 21.71
C ASN A 270 -4.55 25.11 22.46
N LYS A 271 -4.17 24.08 21.70
CA LYS A 271 -3.43 22.93 22.24
C LYS A 271 -2.08 23.41 22.79
N ASP A 272 -1.69 22.94 23.97
CA ASP A 272 -0.33 23.17 24.47
C ASP A 272 0.68 22.55 23.51
N THR A 273 1.83 23.20 23.34
CA THR A 273 2.89 22.79 22.40
C THR A 273 4.20 22.73 23.16
N ALA A 274 5.04 21.74 22.83
CA ALA A 274 6.41 21.64 23.31
C ALA A 274 7.40 21.83 22.16
N SER A 275 8.60 22.33 22.48
CA SER A 275 9.69 22.54 21.53
C SER A 275 10.98 21.89 22.02
N LEU A 276 11.67 21.18 21.12
CA LEU A 276 12.99 20.62 21.33
C LEU A 276 13.91 21.10 20.22
N ALA A 277 14.97 21.81 20.57
CA ALA A 277 15.92 22.40 19.64
C ALA A 277 17.30 21.77 19.79
N ALA A 278 17.94 21.47 18.66
CA ALA A 278 19.31 21.00 18.56
C ALA A 278 20.21 22.11 17.98
N HIS A 279 21.43 22.21 18.49
CA HIS A 279 22.38 23.27 18.14
C HIS A 279 23.59 22.68 17.40
N LEU A 280 23.88 23.22 16.22
CA LEU A 280 25.01 22.84 15.38
C LEU A 280 25.94 24.04 15.20
N HIS A 281 27.20 23.91 15.63
CA HIS A 281 28.24 24.91 15.43
C HIS A 281 29.12 24.53 14.24
N LEU A 282 28.94 25.22 13.11
CA LEU A 282 29.56 24.83 11.83
C LEU A 282 30.54 25.90 11.34
N GLN A 283 31.74 25.47 10.99
CA GLN A 283 32.75 26.29 10.30
C GLN A 283 32.32 26.58 8.85
N PRO A 284 32.92 27.59 8.19
CA PRO A 284 32.69 27.86 6.77
C PRO A 284 32.86 26.59 5.90
N GLY A 285 31.83 26.25 5.12
CA GLY A 285 31.81 25.07 4.26
C GLY A 285 31.59 23.73 4.97
N GLU A 286 31.43 23.72 6.30
CA GLU A 286 31.17 22.50 7.08
C GLU A 286 29.70 22.07 6.97
N LYS A 287 29.48 20.75 7.01
CA LYS A 287 28.17 20.13 7.08
C LYS A 287 27.94 19.51 8.47
N GLY A 288 26.77 19.75 9.04
CA GLY A 288 26.33 19.11 10.28
C GLY A 288 25.01 18.39 10.09
N LYS A 289 24.83 17.26 10.78
CA LYS A 289 23.60 16.48 10.78
C LYS A 289 22.99 16.40 12.17
N VAL A 290 21.67 16.37 12.22
CA VAL A 290 20.91 16.06 13.44
C VAL A 290 19.70 15.20 13.13
N ARG A 291 19.42 14.25 14.01
CA ARG A 291 18.26 13.36 13.88
C ARG A 291 17.19 13.74 14.88
N PHE A 292 15.95 13.67 14.43
CA PHE A 292 14.76 13.80 15.24
C PHE A 292 13.82 12.62 15.01
N SER A 293 13.09 12.23 16.04
CA SER A 293 11.94 11.34 15.93
C SER A 293 10.68 12.00 16.48
N ILE A 294 9.54 11.68 15.88
CA ILE A 294 8.20 11.90 16.46
C ILE A 294 7.57 10.53 16.62
N SER A 295 7.35 10.07 17.84
CA SER A 295 6.70 8.79 18.13
C SER A 295 5.38 8.97 18.86
N TRP A 296 4.53 7.95 18.80
CA TRP A 296 3.20 7.99 19.40
C TRP A 296 2.82 6.65 20.01
N ASN A 297 1.98 6.71 21.03
CA ASN A 297 1.40 5.54 21.66
C ASN A 297 -0.06 5.81 22.04
N TYR A 298 -1.01 5.31 21.25
CA TYR A 298 -2.44 5.32 21.54
C TYR A 298 -2.94 3.88 21.61
N PRO A 299 -2.67 3.16 22.71
CA PRO A 299 -2.74 1.71 22.75
C PRO A 299 -4.15 1.15 22.52
N ASN A 300 -5.20 1.90 22.87
CA ASN A 300 -6.56 1.39 22.93
C ASN A 300 -7.36 1.78 21.67
N MET A 301 -7.70 0.78 20.85
CA MET A 301 -8.57 0.94 19.70
C MET A 301 -9.99 0.50 20.05
N ASN A 302 -10.97 1.29 19.64
CA ASN A 302 -12.38 0.93 19.69
C ASN A 302 -12.92 0.88 18.27
N ASN A 303 -13.77 -0.10 17.96
CA ASN A 303 -14.50 -0.11 16.69
C ASN A 303 -15.53 1.04 16.70
N TYR A 304 -15.12 2.22 16.21
CA TYR A 304 -15.96 3.40 16.13
C TYR A 304 -16.78 3.47 14.83
N TRP A 305 -16.41 2.70 13.81
CA TRP A 305 -17.08 2.68 12.51
C TRP A 305 -18.27 1.72 12.49
N ASN A 306 -18.22 0.64 13.27
CA ASN A 306 -19.27 -0.34 13.44
C ASN A 306 -19.32 -0.87 14.89
N PRO A 307 -19.70 0.00 15.85
CA PRO A 307 -19.66 -0.33 17.26
C PRO A 307 -20.65 -1.45 17.63
N LEU A 308 -20.19 -2.38 18.46
CA LEU A 308 -21.06 -3.38 19.09
C LEU A 308 -22.04 -2.71 20.05
N GLN A 309 -23.29 -3.17 20.04
CA GLN A 309 -24.33 -2.69 20.96
C GLN A 309 -24.10 -3.21 22.39
N THR A 310 -23.49 -4.39 22.53
CA THR A 310 -23.16 -5.02 23.82
C THR A 310 -21.84 -5.82 23.69
N GLY A 311 -21.10 -5.99 24.79
CA GLY A 311 -19.83 -6.73 24.79
C GLY A 311 -18.59 -5.85 24.63
N ASN A 312 -17.42 -6.49 24.47
CA ASN A 312 -16.16 -5.78 24.30
C ASN A 312 -16.04 -5.24 22.87
N ASN A 313 -15.97 -3.92 22.71
CA ASN A 313 -15.87 -3.23 21.42
C ASN A 313 -14.43 -2.80 21.06
N GLY A 314 -13.44 -3.15 21.89
CA GLY A 314 -12.07 -2.66 21.75
C GLY A 314 -10.99 -3.74 21.82
N TRP A 315 -9.79 -3.37 21.37
CA TRP A 315 -8.57 -4.16 21.39
C TRP A 315 -7.36 -3.25 21.54
N LYS A 316 -6.17 -3.83 21.77
CA LYS A 316 -4.92 -3.08 21.82
C LYS A 316 -4.23 -3.08 20.46
N ASN A 317 -3.68 -1.94 20.05
CA ASN A 317 -2.81 -1.87 18.89
C ASN A 317 -1.59 -2.76 19.06
N TYR A 318 -1.14 -3.40 17.98
CA TYR A 318 0.03 -4.28 18.02
C TYR A 318 1.28 -3.61 18.58
N TYR A 319 1.59 -2.38 18.15
CA TYR A 319 2.80 -1.68 18.60
C TYR A 319 2.83 -1.47 20.13
N ALA A 320 1.67 -1.39 20.78
CA ALA A 320 1.56 -1.25 22.24
C ALA A 320 1.89 -2.56 22.99
N THR A 321 2.04 -3.68 22.28
CA THR A 321 2.59 -4.93 22.82
C THR A 321 4.11 -4.98 22.70
N LEU A 322 4.70 -4.14 21.83
CA LEU A 322 6.13 -4.05 21.59
C LEU A 322 6.80 -2.95 22.41
N PHE A 323 6.12 -1.81 22.54
CA PHE A 323 6.61 -0.62 23.21
C PHE A 323 5.63 -0.20 24.31
N GLU A 324 6.17 0.10 25.49
CA GLU A 324 5.37 0.53 26.64
C GLU A 324 4.72 1.91 26.39
N ASP A 325 5.46 2.83 25.78
CA ASP A 325 5.01 4.19 25.47
C ASP A 325 5.74 4.79 24.25
N SER A 326 5.43 6.05 23.93
CA SER A 326 6.05 6.73 22.79
C SER A 326 7.54 7.00 23.03
N CYS A 327 7.99 7.20 24.28
CA CYS A 327 9.41 7.39 24.59
C CYS A 327 10.22 6.12 24.29
N ALA A 328 9.71 4.95 24.66
CA ALA A 328 10.34 3.66 24.35
C ALA A 328 10.51 3.47 22.83
N SER A 329 9.51 3.88 22.04
CA SER A 329 9.57 3.84 20.58
C SER A 329 10.63 4.78 20.01
N SER A 330 10.71 6.02 20.52
CA SER A 330 11.76 7.00 20.11
C SER A 330 13.17 6.57 20.52
N LEU A 331 13.31 5.95 21.70
CA LEU A 331 14.57 5.40 22.17
C LEU A 331 15.07 4.31 21.23
N TYR A 332 14.22 3.33 20.92
CA TYR A 332 14.55 2.27 19.96
C TYR A 332 14.89 2.81 18.57
N ALA A 333 14.09 3.78 18.09
CA ALA A 333 14.29 4.43 16.79
C ALA A 333 15.68 5.08 16.65
N LEU A 334 16.10 5.89 17.64
CA LEU A 334 17.39 6.58 17.60
C LEU A 334 18.57 5.64 17.87
N GLN A 335 18.40 4.66 18.77
CA GLN A 335 19.43 3.65 19.06
C GLN A 335 19.77 2.75 17.87
N HIS A 336 18.77 2.43 17.05
CA HIS A 336 18.93 1.53 15.90
C HIS A 336 18.89 2.26 14.55
N TRP A 337 19.00 3.59 14.56
CA TRP A 337 18.82 4.45 13.38
C TRP A 337 19.61 3.94 12.16
N ASP A 338 20.91 3.73 12.32
CA ASP A 338 21.80 3.39 11.20
C ASP A 338 21.45 2.03 10.59
N ARG A 339 21.11 1.04 11.43
CA ARG A 339 20.64 -0.28 10.99
C ARG A 339 19.31 -0.17 10.25
N LEU A 340 18.33 0.50 10.86
CA LEU A 340 16.99 0.66 10.31
C LEU A 340 17.01 1.39 8.96
N LEU A 341 17.83 2.45 8.86
CA LEU A 341 18.03 3.19 7.62
C LEU A 341 18.76 2.35 6.57
N ALA A 342 19.84 1.65 6.94
CA ALA A 342 20.60 0.81 6.00
C ALA A 342 19.75 -0.32 5.42
N GLU A 343 18.97 -1.03 6.23
CA GLU A 343 18.08 -2.10 5.77
C GLU A 343 16.95 -1.57 4.87
N THR A 344 16.40 -0.39 5.20
CA THR A 344 15.39 0.29 4.39
C THR A 344 15.97 0.76 3.04
N LEU A 345 17.19 1.31 3.05
CA LEU A 345 17.91 1.70 1.84
C LEU A 345 18.25 0.50 0.97
N ALA A 346 18.65 -0.64 1.55
CA ALA A 346 18.94 -1.85 0.81
C ALA A 346 17.74 -2.31 -0.02
N PHE A 347 16.53 -2.33 0.57
CA PHE A 347 15.30 -2.63 -0.18
C PHE A 347 15.04 -1.60 -1.29
N LYS A 348 15.12 -0.32 -0.95
CA LYS A 348 14.85 0.77 -1.89
C LYS A 348 15.81 0.73 -3.08
N GLU A 349 17.11 0.54 -2.85
CA GLU A 349 18.10 0.43 -3.92
C GLU A 349 17.93 -0.86 -4.73
N ALA A 350 17.58 -2.00 -4.11
CA ALA A 350 17.26 -3.22 -4.83
C ALA A 350 16.09 -3.02 -5.81
N LEU A 351 15.00 -2.36 -5.36
CA LEU A 351 13.85 -2.06 -6.23
C LEU A 351 14.21 -1.07 -7.35
N PHE A 352 14.82 0.08 -7.02
CA PHE A 352 15.07 1.15 -8.00
C PHE A 352 16.23 0.86 -8.96
N SER A 353 17.15 -0.05 -8.60
CA SER A 353 18.19 -0.54 -9.51
C SER A 353 17.67 -1.42 -10.64
N SER A 354 16.40 -1.86 -10.57
CA SER A 354 15.77 -2.65 -11.63
C SER A 354 15.80 -1.92 -12.98
N THR A 355 15.98 -2.67 -14.06
CA THR A 355 16.00 -2.15 -15.45
C THR A 355 14.60 -1.93 -16.04
N LEU A 356 13.56 -1.98 -15.20
CA LEU A 356 12.18 -1.70 -15.58
C LEU A 356 12.00 -0.22 -15.97
N PRO A 357 11.02 0.13 -16.81
CA PRO A 357 10.71 1.52 -17.14
C PRO A 357 10.50 2.37 -15.88
N GLU A 358 11.01 3.61 -15.87
CA GLU A 358 10.95 4.50 -14.69
C GLU A 358 9.51 4.72 -14.19
N VAL A 359 8.54 4.87 -15.11
CA VAL A 359 7.13 5.05 -14.75
C VAL A 359 6.53 3.81 -14.05
N VAL A 360 7.04 2.62 -14.36
CA VAL A 360 6.65 1.36 -13.72
C VAL A 360 7.26 1.27 -12.33
N LYS A 361 8.54 1.60 -12.17
CA LYS A 361 9.19 1.67 -10.84
C LYS A 361 8.50 2.68 -9.93
N GLU A 362 8.10 3.84 -10.47
CA GLU A 362 7.33 4.84 -9.74
C GLU A 362 5.97 4.28 -9.28
N ALA A 363 5.22 3.64 -10.17
CA ALA A 363 3.92 3.03 -9.85
C ALA A 363 4.02 1.94 -8.77
N ILE A 364 5.03 1.07 -8.86
CA ILE A 364 5.27 0.01 -7.87
C ILE A 364 5.58 0.65 -6.52
N SER A 365 6.64 1.48 -6.46
CA SER A 365 7.12 2.09 -5.21
C SER A 365 6.03 2.94 -4.54
N ALA A 366 5.32 3.76 -5.30
CA ALA A 366 4.36 4.69 -4.73
C ALA A 366 3.19 4.00 -4.02
N ASN A 367 2.67 2.89 -4.57
CA ASN A 367 1.52 2.19 -4.00
C ASN A 367 1.88 1.27 -2.81
N LEU A 368 3.17 1.03 -2.53
CA LEU A 368 3.60 0.41 -1.27
C LEU A 368 3.24 1.26 -0.05
N SER A 369 3.07 2.57 -0.24
CA SER A 369 2.68 3.51 0.82
C SER A 369 1.32 3.20 1.45
N VAL A 370 0.44 2.48 0.75
CA VAL A 370 -0.88 2.07 1.29
C VAL A 370 -0.73 1.24 2.57
N MET A 371 0.30 0.40 2.66
CA MET A 371 0.60 -0.40 3.86
C MET A 371 0.97 0.46 5.08
N LYS A 372 1.43 1.69 4.87
CA LYS A 372 1.78 2.66 5.94
C LYS A 372 0.67 3.66 6.24
N SER A 373 -0.42 3.63 5.48
CA SER A 373 -1.58 4.50 5.71
C SER A 373 -2.57 3.88 6.70
N ALA A 374 -3.54 4.68 7.13
CA ALA A 374 -4.64 4.20 7.97
C ALA A 374 -5.57 3.17 7.30
N THR A 375 -5.37 2.85 6.02
CA THR A 375 -6.01 1.71 5.35
C THR A 375 -5.58 0.38 6.01
N SER A 376 -4.37 0.31 6.57
CA SER A 376 -3.81 -0.91 7.17
C SER A 376 -3.79 -0.82 8.70
N LEU A 377 -4.12 -1.93 9.35
CA LEU A 377 -4.14 -2.08 10.81
C LEU A 377 -3.40 -3.36 11.22
N ARG A 378 -2.91 -3.37 12.46
CA ARG A 378 -2.39 -4.57 13.12
C ARG A 378 -3.12 -4.83 14.42
N LEU A 379 -3.66 -6.04 14.55
CA LEU A 379 -4.41 -6.47 15.73
C LEU A 379 -3.47 -6.83 16.88
N THR A 380 -4.02 -7.04 18.08
CA THR A 380 -3.20 -7.26 19.30
C THR A 380 -2.24 -8.44 19.18
N ASP A 381 -2.62 -9.49 18.46
CA ASP A 381 -1.79 -10.69 18.20
C ASP A 381 -0.77 -10.48 17.07
N GLY A 382 -0.74 -9.29 16.46
CA GLY A 382 0.10 -8.95 15.32
C GLY A 382 -0.51 -9.26 13.97
N SER A 383 -1.69 -9.90 13.90
CA SER A 383 -2.35 -10.22 12.64
C SER A 383 -2.73 -8.96 11.85
N PHE A 384 -2.74 -9.08 10.53
CA PHE A 384 -3.05 -7.98 9.63
C PHE A 384 -4.55 -7.83 9.41
N TYR A 385 -4.98 -6.58 9.30
CA TYR A 385 -6.33 -6.20 8.91
C TYR A 385 -6.25 -4.96 8.02
N GLY A 386 -7.19 -4.77 7.09
CA GLY A 386 -7.24 -3.53 6.33
C GLY A 386 -8.65 -3.15 5.89
N PHE A 387 -8.89 -1.85 5.80
CA PHE A 387 -10.00 -1.28 5.05
C PHE A 387 -9.75 -1.41 3.56
N GLU A 388 -10.72 -1.05 2.72
CA GLU A 388 -10.47 -0.91 1.29
C GLU A 388 -9.71 0.37 0.96
N GLY A 389 -10.00 1.45 1.68
CA GLY A 389 -9.30 2.74 1.61
C GLY A 389 -9.70 3.63 2.77
N CYS A 390 -9.50 4.93 2.63
CA CYS A 390 -9.79 5.93 3.67
C CYS A 390 -10.61 7.10 3.12
N ILE A 391 -11.63 7.53 3.86
CA ILE A 391 -12.13 8.91 3.76
C ILE A 391 -11.47 9.76 4.85
N ALA A 392 -11.89 11.03 4.97
CA ALA A 392 -11.14 12.00 5.78
C ALA A 392 -10.95 11.60 7.25
N ASP A 393 -11.95 10.97 7.87
CA ASP A 393 -12.02 10.71 9.32
C ASP A 393 -12.34 9.24 9.67
N THR A 394 -12.48 8.37 8.66
CA THR A 394 -12.81 6.96 8.84
C THR A 394 -12.31 6.10 7.69
N GLY A 395 -12.05 4.83 7.99
CA GLY A 395 -11.82 3.83 6.94
C GLY A 395 -13.04 3.77 6.02
N CYS A 396 -12.79 3.62 4.73
CA CYS A 396 -13.81 3.46 3.72
C CYS A 396 -14.00 1.97 3.46
N CYS A 397 -15.25 1.51 3.59
CA CYS A 397 -15.67 0.11 3.54
C CYS A 397 -14.95 -0.76 4.61
N GLU A 398 -15.70 -1.20 5.62
CA GLU A 398 -15.17 -2.06 6.68
C GLU A 398 -14.76 -3.44 6.15
N GLY A 399 -13.72 -4.01 6.75
CA GLY A 399 -13.28 -5.37 6.58
C GLY A 399 -12.21 -5.51 5.50
N SER A 400 -11.31 -6.48 5.72
CA SER A 400 -10.36 -6.97 4.71
C SER A 400 -11.11 -7.61 3.54
N CYS A 401 -11.77 -6.76 2.74
CA CYS A 401 -12.73 -7.14 1.74
C CYS A 401 -12.10 -8.09 0.73
N SER A 402 -12.57 -9.34 0.69
CA SER A 402 -11.85 -10.41 0.01
C SER A 402 -11.64 -10.12 -1.48
N HIS A 403 -12.64 -9.53 -2.15
CA HIS A 403 -12.56 -9.17 -3.57
C HIS A 403 -11.61 -7.99 -3.85
N VAL A 404 -11.46 -7.01 -2.94
CA VAL A 404 -10.53 -5.87 -3.14
C VAL A 404 -9.10 -6.33 -2.92
N TRP A 405 -8.87 -7.04 -1.82
CA TRP A 405 -7.56 -7.56 -1.43
C TRP A 405 -7.08 -8.70 -2.33
N ASN A 406 -7.92 -9.21 -3.25
CA ASN A 406 -7.47 -10.10 -4.33
C ASN A 406 -6.42 -9.43 -5.23
N TYR A 407 -6.53 -8.13 -5.48
CA TYR A 407 -5.63 -7.42 -6.39
C TYR A 407 -4.32 -6.99 -5.72
N ALA A 408 -4.24 -7.03 -4.38
CA ALA A 408 -3.11 -6.51 -3.61
C ALA A 408 -1.91 -7.48 -3.63
N TYR A 409 -1.07 -7.41 -4.66
CA TYR A 409 0.10 -8.28 -4.82
C TYR A 409 1.36 -7.83 -4.08
N ALA A 410 1.38 -6.67 -3.43
CA ALA A 410 2.57 -6.22 -2.68
C ALA A 410 2.77 -6.99 -1.36
N LEU A 411 1.71 -7.09 -0.54
CA LEU A 411 1.74 -7.72 0.78
C LEU A 411 2.23 -9.19 0.77
N PRO A 412 1.72 -10.10 -0.09
CA PRO A 412 2.15 -11.50 -0.14
C PRO A 412 3.63 -11.74 -0.45
N PHE A 413 4.32 -10.79 -1.08
CA PHE A 413 5.74 -10.94 -1.41
C PHE A 413 6.66 -10.17 -0.45
N LEU A 414 6.21 -9.04 0.08
CA LEU A 414 7.03 -8.20 0.97
C LEU A 414 6.85 -8.52 2.45
N PHE A 415 5.64 -8.89 2.88
CA PHE A 415 5.33 -9.30 4.26
C PHE A 415 4.41 -10.52 4.27
N PRO A 416 4.90 -11.70 3.86
CA PRO A 416 4.03 -12.85 3.60
C PRO A 416 3.42 -13.42 4.90
N SER A 417 4.06 -13.21 6.05
CA SER A 417 3.48 -13.50 7.38
C SER A 417 2.20 -12.69 7.66
N LEU A 418 2.18 -11.42 7.28
CA LEU A 418 1.02 -10.55 7.43
C LEU A 418 -0.11 -11.00 6.49
N GLU A 419 0.19 -11.28 5.23
CA GLU A 419 -0.81 -11.83 4.28
C GLU A 419 -1.44 -13.12 4.82
N ARG A 420 -0.62 -14.10 5.23
CA ARG A 420 -1.12 -15.39 5.77
C ARG A 420 -1.95 -15.19 7.04
N SER A 421 -1.56 -14.29 7.94
CA SER A 421 -2.37 -13.99 9.13
C SER A 421 -3.76 -13.49 8.76
N MET A 422 -3.89 -12.64 7.73
CA MET A 422 -5.20 -12.20 7.24
C MET A 422 -6.01 -13.35 6.64
N ARG A 423 -5.37 -14.31 5.96
CA ARG A 423 -6.03 -15.52 5.42
C ARG A 423 -6.51 -16.46 6.52
N ASP A 424 -5.71 -16.67 7.56
CA ASP A 424 -6.08 -17.47 8.73
C ASP A 424 -7.31 -16.88 9.43
N LEU A 425 -7.35 -15.55 9.58
CA LEU A 425 -8.52 -14.87 10.13
C LEU A 425 -9.75 -15.02 9.22
N ASP A 426 -9.59 -14.92 7.91
CA ASP A 426 -10.68 -15.08 6.93
C ASP A 426 -11.30 -16.49 7.01
N PHE A 427 -10.48 -17.54 6.91
CA PHE A 427 -10.99 -18.92 7.01
C PHE A 427 -11.52 -19.28 8.40
N ARG A 428 -11.02 -18.64 9.46
CA ARG A 428 -11.49 -18.89 10.82
C ARG A 428 -12.79 -18.20 11.17
N TYR A 429 -12.97 -16.95 10.72
CA TYR A 429 -14.05 -16.09 11.20
C TYR A 429 -15.11 -15.78 10.14
N ASN A 430 -14.79 -15.87 8.84
CA ASN A 430 -15.75 -15.62 7.75
C ASN A 430 -16.30 -16.89 7.11
N ALA A 431 -15.68 -18.06 7.34
CA ALA A 431 -16.15 -19.32 6.79
C ALA A 431 -17.39 -19.84 7.53
N ARG A 432 -18.43 -20.18 6.78
CA ARG A 432 -19.62 -20.90 7.28
C ARG A 432 -19.46 -22.40 7.11
N SER A 433 -20.25 -23.18 7.85
CA SER A 433 -20.19 -24.65 7.81
C SER A 433 -20.58 -25.25 6.45
N ASP A 434 -21.28 -24.50 5.61
CA ASP A 434 -21.71 -24.88 4.26
C ASP A 434 -20.72 -24.47 3.16
N GLY A 435 -19.59 -23.84 3.51
CA GLY A 435 -18.56 -23.38 2.57
C GLY A 435 -18.78 -21.97 2.04
N ARG A 436 -19.88 -21.29 2.38
CA ARG A 436 -20.07 -19.87 2.07
C ARG A 436 -19.07 -19.03 2.85
N MET A 437 -18.42 -18.08 2.16
CA MET A 437 -17.52 -17.11 2.79
C MET A 437 -18.21 -15.74 2.89
N SER A 438 -18.25 -15.16 4.08
CA SER A 438 -18.47 -13.71 4.22
C SER A 438 -17.27 -12.98 3.60
N PHE A 439 -17.51 -11.95 2.80
CA PHE A 439 -16.43 -11.27 2.08
C PHE A 439 -15.78 -10.13 2.86
N ARG A 440 -16.20 -9.86 4.11
CA ARG A 440 -15.65 -8.82 5.00
C ARG A 440 -15.35 -9.41 6.36
N LEU A 441 -14.07 -9.36 6.76
CA LEU A 441 -13.64 -9.72 8.11
C LEU A 441 -14.13 -8.64 9.10
N MET A 442 -14.87 -9.06 10.13
CA MET A 442 -15.47 -8.14 11.10
C MET A 442 -14.59 -8.00 12.35
N LEU A 443 -14.52 -6.77 12.91
CA LEU A 443 -13.81 -6.49 14.18
C LEU A 443 -14.77 -6.05 15.29
N PRO A 444 -14.49 -6.32 16.58
CA PRO A 444 -13.39 -7.15 17.08
C PRO A 444 -13.52 -8.62 16.65
N LEU A 445 -12.39 -9.34 16.59
CA LEU A 445 -12.36 -10.74 16.15
C LEU A 445 -13.30 -11.61 17.00
N GLY A 446 -13.98 -12.55 16.34
CA GLY A 446 -14.95 -13.45 16.98
C GLY A 446 -16.36 -12.89 17.14
N ARG A 447 -16.62 -11.65 16.72
CA ARG A 447 -18.01 -11.18 16.55
C ARG A 447 -18.70 -11.93 15.40
N GLU A 448 -20.03 -11.85 15.38
CA GLU A 448 -20.83 -12.45 14.31
C GLU A 448 -20.41 -11.88 12.94
N ALA A 449 -20.13 -12.80 12.01
CA ALA A 449 -19.78 -12.47 10.64
C ALA A 449 -20.99 -11.84 9.93
N GLN A 450 -20.73 -10.98 8.95
CA GLN A 450 -21.80 -10.37 8.17
C GLN A 450 -22.53 -11.43 7.34
N ASP A 451 -23.86 -11.50 7.47
CA ASP A 451 -24.70 -12.39 6.67
C ASP A 451 -25.01 -11.78 5.29
N SER A 452 -23.97 -11.53 4.51
CA SER A 452 -24.06 -11.02 3.13
C SER A 452 -23.77 -12.13 2.12
N ARG A 453 -24.34 -11.99 0.91
CA ARG A 453 -24.14 -12.96 -0.18
C ARG A 453 -22.65 -13.20 -0.40
N ALA A 454 -22.28 -14.43 -0.75
CA ALA A 454 -20.88 -14.70 -1.09
C ALA A 454 -20.52 -13.96 -2.36
N CYS A 455 -19.35 -13.33 -2.35
CA CYS A 455 -18.80 -12.66 -3.51
C CYS A 455 -18.03 -13.70 -4.33
N ALA A 456 -18.44 -14.00 -5.56
CA ALA A 456 -17.87 -15.11 -6.34
C ALA A 456 -16.36 -14.91 -6.61
N ASP A 457 -15.97 -13.73 -7.08
CA ASP A 457 -14.57 -13.32 -7.25
C ASP A 457 -13.80 -13.28 -5.92
N GLY A 458 -14.42 -12.80 -4.84
CA GLY A 458 -13.84 -12.76 -3.50
C GLY A 458 -13.56 -14.16 -2.93
N GLN A 459 -14.55 -15.06 -3.02
CA GLN A 459 -14.48 -16.42 -2.49
C GLN A 459 -13.49 -17.28 -3.26
N PHE A 460 -13.62 -17.35 -4.59
CA PHE A 460 -12.68 -18.11 -5.42
C PHE A 460 -11.30 -17.46 -5.48
N GLY A 461 -11.21 -16.13 -5.43
CA GLY A 461 -9.94 -15.42 -5.26
C GLY A 461 -9.26 -15.74 -3.92
N GLY A 462 -10.04 -15.99 -2.85
CA GLY A 462 -9.53 -16.50 -1.58
C GLY A 462 -8.79 -17.84 -1.72
N VAL A 463 -9.31 -18.76 -2.54
CA VAL A 463 -8.66 -20.05 -2.85
C VAL A 463 -7.36 -19.84 -3.63
N ILE A 464 -7.37 -18.95 -4.64
CA ILE A 464 -6.18 -18.63 -5.44
C ILE A 464 -5.09 -18.01 -4.55
N LYS A 465 -5.46 -17.11 -3.63
CA LYS A 465 -4.52 -16.52 -2.66
C LYS A 465 -3.94 -17.56 -1.72
N ALA A 466 -4.75 -18.49 -1.19
CA ALA A 466 -4.26 -19.56 -0.34
C ALA A 466 -3.23 -20.45 -1.07
N TYR A 467 -3.50 -20.79 -2.33
CA TYR A 467 -2.56 -21.49 -3.19
C TYR A 467 -1.27 -20.69 -3.41
N ARG A 468 -1.38 -19.40 -3.76
CA ARG A 468 -0.24 -18.48 -3.91
C ARG A 468 0.63 -18.45 -2.65
N ASP A 469 0.02 -18.27 -1.48
CA ASP A 469 0.73 -18.10 -0.21
C ASP A 469 1.41 -19.41 0.23
N TRP A 470 0.79 -20.57 -0.09
CA TRP A 470 1.42 -21.88 0.04
C TRP A 470 2.65 -22.02 -0.88
N LYS A 471 2.56 -21.57 -2.13
CA LYS A 471 3.69 -21.61 -3.08
C LYS A 471 4.81 -20.63 -2.74
N ILE A 472 4.49 -19.46 -2.16
CA ILE A 472 5.48 -18.47 -1.70
C ILE A 472 6.23 -18.98 -0.46
N SER A 473 5.51 -19.59 0.49
CA SER A 473 6.08 -20.04 1.77
C SER A 473 6.71 -21.43 1.73
N GLY A 474 6.13 -22.33 0.91
CA GLY A 474 6.38 -23.77 1.01
C GLY A 474 5.75 -24.42 2.25
N ASP A 475 4.95 -23.70 3.03
CA ASP A 475 4.41 -24.17 4.31
C ASP A 475 3.22 -25.12 4.09
N THR A 476 3.55 -26.40 4.03
CA THR A 476 2.58 -27.49 3.87
C THR A 476 1.71 -27.68 5.11
N GLU A 477 2.22 -27.39 6.31
CA GLU A 477 1.43 -27.54 7.54
C GLU A 477 0.36 -26.46 7.63
N TRP A 478 0.70 -25.23 7.22
CA TRP A 478 -0.27 -24.14 7.08
C TRP A 478 -1.37 -24.48 6.07
N LEU A 479 -1.01 -25.02 4.90
CA LEU A 479 -1.99 -25.50 3.92
C LEU A 479 -2.90 -26.57 4.55
N ARG A 480 -2.33 -27.57 5.23
CA ARG A 480 -3.10 -28.67 5.84
C ARG A 480 -4.06 -28.14 6.91
N ALA A 481 -3.65 -27.14 7.70
CA ALA A 481 -4.49 -26.54 8.73
C ALA A 481 -5.72 -25.81 8.15
N ASN A 482 -5.58 -25.19 6.98
CA ASN A 482 -6.66 -24.43 6.32
C ASN A 482 -7.42 -25.24 5.24
N TRP A 483 -6.93 -26.42 4.86
CA TRP A 483 -7.43 -27.18 3.70
C TRP A 483 -8.92 -27.44 3.73
N LEU A 484 -9.49 -27.81 4.88
CA LEU A 484 -10.92 -28.11 4.99
C LEU A 484 -11.78 -26.90 4.60
N ALA A 485 -11.44 -25.71 5.09
CA ALA A 485 -12.15 -24.47 4.77
C ALA A 485 -11.96 -24.09 3.30
N ILE A 486 -10.74 -24.21 2.77
CA ILE A 486 -10.43 -23.98 1.35
C ILE A 486 -11.27 -24.90 0.45
N LYS A 487 -11.29 -26.19 0.78
CA LYS A 487 -12.06 -27.21 0.06
C LYS A 487 -13.54 -26.85 0.06
N GLN A 488 -14.15 -26.64 1.22
CA GLN A 488 -15.56 -26.27 1.34
C GLN A 488 -15.90 -24.98 0.57
N SER A 489 -14.98 -24.02 0.54
CA SER A 489 -15.13 -22.78 -0.23
C SER A 489 -15.25 -23.02 -1.75
N ILE A 490 -14.53 -23.99 -2.29
CA ILE A 490 -14.68 -24.42 -3.70
C ILE A 490 -16.01 -25.16 -3.88
N GLU A 491 -16.30 -26.13 -3.02
CA GLU A 491 -17.46 -27.02 -3.15
C GLU A 491 -18.81 -26.31 -2.96
N TYR A 492 -18.82 -25.14 -2.30
CA TYR A 492 -20.00 -24.28 -2.21
C TYR A 492 -20.60 -23.94 -3.58
N ALA A 493 -19.79 -23.92 -4.66
CA ALA A 493 -20.28 -23.67 -6.02
C ALA A 493 -21.41 -24.63 -6.44
N TRP A 494 -21.39 -25.88 -5.96
CA TRP A 494 -22.41 -26.90 -6.26
C TRP A 494 -23.13 -27.43 -5.02
N ALA A 495 -22.95 -26.80 -3.86
CA ALA A 495 -23.64 -27.20 -2.64
C ALA A 495 -25.15 -26.99 -2.80
N GLU A 496 -25.95 -27.94 -2.30
CA GLU A 496 -27.42 -27.81 -2.30
C GLU A 496 -27.90 -26.61 -1.48
N SER A 497 -27.10 -26.16 -0.51
CA SER A 497 -27.35 -24.97 0.32
C SER A 497 -27.01 -23.66 -0.37
N ASN A 498 -26.37 -23.68 -1.54
CA ASN A 498 -26.04 -22.46 -2.26
C ASN A 498 -27.28 -21.86 -2.91
N GLU A 499 -27.87 -20.88 -2.22
CA GLU A 499 -29.05 -20.13 -2.67
C GLU A 499 -28.86 -19.36 -3.98
N ASP A 500 -27.61 -19.13 -4.37
CA ASP A 500 -27.25 -18.39 -5.58
C ASP A 500 -27.08 -19.28 -6.81
N LEU A 501 -27.18 -20.61 -6.65
CA LEU A 501 -27.22 -21.61 -7.74
C LEU A 501 -26.06 -21.46 -8.74
N TRP A 502 -24.84 -21.32 -8.23
CA TRP A 502 -23.64 -21.08 -9.02
C TRP A 502 -23.37 -22.15 -10.08
N ASP A 503 -23.12 -23.41 -9.69
CA ASP A 503 -22.86 -24.53 -10.61
C ASP A 503 -23.41 -25.87 -10.05
N PRO A 504 -24.75 -26.00 -9.82
CA PRO A 504 -25.34 -27.19 -9.19
C PRO A 504 -25.14 -28.50 -9.98
N LEU A 505 -24.71 -28.41 -11.24
CA LEU A 505 -24.49 -29.55 -12.13
C LEU A 505 -23.00 -29.84 -12.38
N GLN A 506 -22.09 -29.14 -11.69
CA GLN A 506 -20.64 -29.35 -11.80
C GLN A 506 -20.13 -29.25 -13.26
N LYS A 507 -20.63 -28.27 -14.00
CA LYS A 507 -20.29 -28.03 -15.41
C LYS A 507 -19.04 -27.17 -15.57
N GLY A 508 -18.58 -26.51 -14.52
CA GLY A 508 -17.44 -25.60 -14.55
C GLY A 508 -17.78 -24.18 -15.03
N VAL A 509 -19.05 -23.81 -15.00
CA VAL A 509 -19.54 -22.50 -15.47
C VAL A 509 -20.56 -21.97 -14.49
N LEU A 510 -20.38 -20.73 -14.03
CA LEU A 510 -21.34 -20.09 -13.13
C LEU A 510 -22.57 -19.64 -13.92
N VAL A 511 -23.76 -20.07 -13.51
CA VAL A 511 -25.03 -19.78 -14.23
C VAL A 511 -26.03 -18.97 -13.39
N GLY A 512 -25.97 -19.10 -12.06
CA GLY A 512 -26.91 -18.43 -11.17
C GLY A 512 -26.57 -16.97 -10.88
N ARG A 513 -26.96 -16.51 -9.70
CA ARG A 513 -26.73 -15.15 -9.19
C ARG A 513 -25.30 -15.00 -8.70
N GLN A 514 -24.56 -13.99 -9.14
CA GLN A 514 -23.14 -13.88 -8.82
C GLN A 514 -22.81 -12.47 -8.32
N HIS A 515 -22.70 -12.31 -6.99
CA HIS A 515 -22.22 -11.06 -6.40
C HIS A 515 -20.71 -10.89 -6.65
N HIS A 516 -20.26 -9.67 -6.92
CA HIS A 516 -18.88 -9.38 -7.32
C HIS A 516 -18.40 -8.00 -6.88
N THR A 517 -17.13 -7.68 -7.11
CA THR A 517 -16.46 -6.44 -6.67
C THR A 517 -17.04 -5.12 -7.20
N LEU A 518 -18.02 -5.10 -8.11
CA LEU A 518 -18.74 -3.86 -8.50
C LEU A 518 -20.09 -3.76 -7.79
N ASP A 519 -20.19 -4.44 -6.64
CA ASP A 519 -21.22 -4.32 -5.61
C ASP A 519 -22.64 -4.70 -6.05
N MET A 520 -22.80 -5.43 -7.16
CA MET A 520 -24.09 -5.90 -7.69
C MET A 520 -24.00 -7.36 -8.13
N GLU A 521 -25.11 -7.92 -8.62
CA GLU A 521 -25.17 -9.28 -9.13
C GLU A 521 -25.20 -9.37 -10.67
N LEU A 522 -24.33 -10.23 -11.21
CA LEU A 522 -24.43 -10.75 -12.57
C LEU A 522 -25.27 -12.04 -12.58
N TYR A 523 -25.99 -12.25 -13.68
CA TYR A 523 -26.77 -13.46 -13.91
C TYR A 523 -26.28 -14.18 -15.17
N GLY A 524 -26.26 -15.51 -15.14
CA GLY A 524 -25.86 -16.31 -16.28
C GLY A 524 -24.34 -16.38 -16.51
N PRO A 525 -23.92 -17.18 -17.51
CA PRO A 525 -22.52 -17.38 -17.85
C PRO A 525 -21.79 -16.09 -18.21
N ASN A 526 -20.65 -15.86 -17.57
CA ASN A 526 -19.68 -14.82 -17.92
C ASN A 526 -18.25 -15.33 -17.67
N SER A 527 -17.29 -14.83 -18.44
CA SER A 527 -15.89 -15.27 -18.36
C SER A 527 -15.16 -14.73 -17.13
N TRP A 528 -15.58 -13.59 -16.58
CA TRP A 528 -14.95 -12.99 -15.42
C TRP A 528 -15.05 -13.88 -14.17
N LEU A 529 -16.27 -14.13 -13.70
CA LEU A 529 -16.51 -14.84 -12.45
C LEU A 529 -16.33 -16.35 -12.62
N SER A 530 -16.73 -16.90 -13.78
CA SER A 530 -16.42 -18.30 -14.09
C SER A 530 -14.92 -18.52 -14.25
N GLY A 531 -14.15 -17.53 -14.71
CA GLY A 531 -12.70 -17.58 -14.75
C GLY A 531 -12.09 -17.75 -13.36
N PHE A 532 -12.54 -16.97 -12.38
CA PHE A 532 -12.11 -17.12 -10.98
C PHE A 532 -12.42 -18.52 -10.45
N TYR A 533 -13.63 -19.05 -10.72
CA TYR A 533 -14.01 -20.40 -10.34
C TYR A 533 -13.10 -21.47 -10.98
N LEU A 534 -12.79 -21.35 -12.28
CA LEU A 534 -11.87 -22.26 -12.97
C LEU A 534 -10.44 -22.20 -12.40
N ALA A 535 -9.95 -21.01 -12.08
CA ALA A 535 -8.63 -20.85 -11.44
C ALA A 535 -8.60 -21.45 -10.03
N ALA A 536 -9.67 -21.29 -9.24
CA ALA A 536 -9.81 -21.91 -7.93
C ALA A 536 -9.88 -23.44 -8.02
N LEU A 537 -10.62 -24.01 -8.98
CA LEU A 537 -10.63 -25.45 -9.25
C LEU A 537 -9.23 -25.96 -9.58
N LYS A 538 -8.51 -25.28 -10.48
CA LYS A 538 -7.15 -25.66 -10.87
C LYS A 538 -6.16 -25.60 -9.71
N ALA A 539 -6.23 -24.56 -8.88
CA ALA A 539 -5.48 -24.47 -7.63
C ALA A 539 -5.85 -25.60 -6.66
N GLY A 540 -7.14 -25.91 -6.54
CA GLY A 540 -7.67 -27.01 -5.75
C GLY A 540 -7.16 -28.38 -6.21
N VAL A 541 -7.00 -28.62 -7.52
CA VAL A 541 -6.41 -29.85 -8.07
C VAL A 541 -5.01 -30.08 -7.50
N GLU A 542 -4.14 -29.08 -7.58
CA GLU A 542 -2.76 -29.20 -7.09
C GLU A 542 -2.70 -29.38 -5.57
N MET A 543 -3.48 -28.60 -4.81
CA MET A 543 -3.51 -28.71 -3.34
C MET A 543 -4.06 -30.06 -2.88
N ALA A 544 -5.18 -30.52 -3.46
CA ALA A 544 -5.79 -31.80 -3.14
C ALA A 544 -4.84 -32.96 -3.47
N ALA A 545 -4.24 -32.96 -4.67
CA ALA A 545 -3.28 -33.98 -5.07
C ALA A 545 -2.06 -34.03 -4.14
N TYR A 546 -1.52 -32.87 -3.77
CA TYR A 546 -0.39 -32.78 -2.86
C TYR A 546 -0.71 -33.29 -1.45
N LEU A 547 -1.93 -33.06 -0.96
CA LEU A 547 -2.41 -33.56 0.33
C LEU A 547 -2.88 -35.02 0.31
N GLY A 548 -2.80 -35.70 -0.85
CA GLY A 548 -3.21 -37.10 -1.01
C GLY A 548 -4.71 -37.32 -1.20
N GLU A 549 -5.49 -36.28 -1.53
CA GLU A 549 -6.91 -36.36 -1.87
C GLU A 549 -7.12 -36.48 -3.40
N SER A 550 -6.63 -37.58 -3.98
CA SER A 550 -6.68 -37.82 -5.44
C SER A 550 -8.10 -37.79 -6.01
N ASP A 551 -9.10 -38.37 -5.32
CA ASP A 551 -10.50 -38.35 -5.79
C ASP A 551 -11.05 -36.91 -5.91
N THR A 552 -10.71 -36.05 -4.95
CA THR A 552 -11.10 -34.62 -4.99
C THR A 552 -10.37 -33.90 -6.12
N ALA A 553 -9.08 -34.17 -6.32
CA ALA A 553 -8.32 -33.61 -7.43
C ALA A 553 -8.92 -34.00 -8.80
N GLU A 554 -9.28 -35.26 -9.00
CA GLU A 554 -9.90 -35.74 -10.25
C GLU A 554 -11.27 -35.08 -10.52
N VAL A 555 -12.09 -34.90 -9.49
CA VAL A 555 -13.37 -34.18 -9.62
C VAL A 555 -13.15 -32.74 -10.04
N TYR A 556 -12.23 -32.03 -9.38
CA TYR A 556 -11.95 -30.63 -9.70
C TYR A 556 -11.36 -30.46 -11.10
N GLU A 557 -10.45 -31.35 -11.49
CA GLU A 557 -9.85 -31.34 -12.82
C GLU A 557 -10.90 -31.54 -13.91
N ARG A 558 -11.81 -32.51 -13.74
CA ARG A 558 -12.92 -32.74 -14.67
C ARG A 558 -13.79 -31.50 -14.83
N ILE A 559 -14.18 -30.86 -13.73
CA ILE A 559 -15.02 -29.65 -13.75
C ILE A 559 -14.28 -28.52 -14.46
N PHE A 560 -12.99 -28.32 -14.14
CA PHE A 560 -12.14 -27.31 -14.77
C PHE A 560 -12.05 -27.50 -16.29
N LEU A 561 -11.75 -28.72 -16.75
CA LEU A 561 -11.59 -29.01 -18.18
C LEU A 561 -12.90 -28.76 -18.96
N ASN A 562 -14.03 -29.21 -18.40
CA ASN A 562 -15.36 -29.00 -18.99
C ASN A 562 -15.70 -27.51 -19.11
N GLY A 563 -15.50 -26.76 -18.02
CA GLY A 563 -15.80 -25.33 -17.99
C GLY A 563 -14.89 -24.51 -18.90
N ARG A 564 -13.59 -24.83 -18.93
CA ARG A 564 -12.61 -24.21 -19.84
C ARG A 564 -13.01 -24.40 -21.31
N GLU A 565 -13.33 -25.63 -21.71
CA GLU A 565 -13.79 -25.91 -23.08
C GLU A 565 -15.06 -25.12 -23.40
N TRP A 566 -16.03 -25.12 -22.48
CA TRP A 566 -17.31 -24.46 -22.67
C TRP A 566 -17.16 -22.94 -22.80
N ILE A 567 -16.41 -22.28 -21.92
CA ILE A 567 -16.23 -20.82 -21.94
C ILE A 567 -15.56 -20.37 -23.23
N ASN A 568 -14.45 -21.01 -23.63
CA ASN A 568 -13.71 -20.66 -24.85
C ASN A 568 -14.54 -20.83 -26.13
N LYS A 569 -15.53 -21.73 -26.10
CA LYS A 569 -16.41 -21.99 -27.23
C LYS A 569 -17.61 -21.06 -27.29
N HIS A 570 -18.22 -20.73 -26.15
CA HIS A 570 -19.53 -20.08 -26.10
C HIS A 570 -19.48 -18.59 -25.73
N LEU A 571 -18.47 -18.15 -24.99
CA LEU A 571 -18.40 -16.77 -24.49
C LEU A 571 -17.47 -15.88 -25.32
N PHE A 572 -16.52 -16.46 -26.07
CA PHE A 572 -15.64 -15.68 -26.95
C PHE A 572 -16.34 -15.34 -28.27
N ASN A 573 -16.52 -14.05 -28.55
CA ASN A 573 -17.23 -13.57 -29.74
C ASN A 573 -16.33 -13.41 -30.99
N GLY A 574 -15.07 -13.86 -30.92
CA GLY A 574 -14.06 -13.63 -31.95
C GLY A 574 -13.15 -12.43 -31.68
N SER A 575 -13.48 -11.58 -30.70
CA SER A 575 -12.70 -10.40 -30.31
C SER A 575 -12.48 -10.30 -28.79
N TYR A 576 -13.48 -10.63 -27.98
CA TYR A 576 -13.41 -10.59 -26.52
C TYR A 576 -14.49 -11.51 -25.92
N TYR A 577 -14.47 -11.71 -24.61
CA TYR A 577 -15.43 -12.56 -23.91
C TYR A 577 -16.63 -11.75 -23.41
N LEU A 578 -17.84 -12.32 -23.56
CA LEU A 578 -19.12 -11.69 -23.20
C LEU A 578 -19.75 -12.32 -21.95
N GLN A 579 -20.80 -11.68 -21.47
CA GLN A 579 -21.81 -12.32 -20.62
C GLN A 579 -22.96 -12.83 -21.50
N GLN A 580 -23.25 -14.13 -21.42
CA GLN A 580 -24.38 -14.74 -22.12
C GLN A 580 -25.65 -14.58 -21.29
N ILE A 581 -26.50 -13.62 -21.66
CA ILE A 581 -27.77 -13.33 -20.98
C ILE A 581 -28.80 -12.77 -21.97
N ASP A 582 -30.07 -13.18 -21.82
CA ASP A 582 -31.21 -12.51 -22.45
C ASP A 582 -31.75 -11.47 -21.47
N LEU A 583 -31.52 -10.18 -21.76
CA LEU A 583 -31.94 -9.09 -20.89
C LEU A 583 -33.47 -9.00 -20.75
N SER A 584 -34.23 -9.54 -21.71
CA SER A 584 -35.70 -9.49 -21.70
C SER A 584 -36.35 -10.64 -20.93
N ASP A 585 -35.58 -11.65 -20.54
CA ASP A 585 -36.09 -12.83 -19.86
C ASP A 585 -36.11 -12.63 -18.33
N GLN A 586 -37.23 -12.10 -17.83
CA GLN A 586 -37.47 -11.96 -16.39
C GLN A 586 -37.40 -13.30 -15.63
N THR A 587 -37.56 -14.45 -16.30
CA THR A 587 -37.56 -15.76 -15.62
C THR A 587 -36.20 -16.10 -15.02
N ILE A 588 -35.12 -15.51 -15.54
CA ILE A 588 -33.77 -15.58 -14.98
C ILE A 588 -33.75 -15.08 -13.54
N LEU A 589 -34.51 -14.03 -13.22
CA LEU A 589 -34.60 -13.43 -11.90
C LEU A 589 -35.64 -14.15 -11.02
N SER A 590 -36.82 -14.48 -11.56
CA SER A 590 -37.92 -15.00 -10.74
C SER A 590 -37.61 -16.38 -10.14
N GLN A 591 -36.77 -17.19 -10.78
CA GLN A 591 -36.28 -18.45 -10.22
C GLN A 591 -35.35 -18.27 -8.99
N LEU A 592 -34.82 -17.06 -8.77
CA LEU A 592 -33.91 -16.69 -7.67
C LEU A 592 -34.62 -15.87 -6.56
N GLY A 593 -35.94 -15.70 -6.67
CA GLY A 593 -36.78 -15.06 -5.66
C GLY A 593 -37.27 -13.66 -6.01
N GLU A 594 -38.26 -13.18 -5.25
CA GLU A 594 -38.90 -11.87 -5.46
C GLU A 594 -37.92 -10.69 -5.31
N GLU A 595 -36.99 -10.78 -4.36
CA GLU A 595 -35.93 -9.78 -4.14
C GLU A 595 -35.10 -9.50 -5.41
N ALA A 596 -34.77 -10.55 -6.18
CA ALA A 596 -34.00 -10.42 -7.41
C ALA A 596 -34.80 -9.66 -8.48
N VAL A 597 -36.09 -9.94 -8.60
CA VAL A 597 -36.98 -9.22 -9.52
C VAL A 597 -37.10 -7.75 -9.12
N GLU A 598 -37.37 -7.46 -7.85
CA GLU A 598 -37.49 -6.09 -7.33
C GLU A 598 -36.22 -5.26 -7.55
N SER A 599 -35.05 -5.87 -7.32
CA SER A 599 -33.77 -5.18 -7.39
C SER A 599 -33.26 -5.00 -8.83
N TYR A 600 -33.47 -5.98 -9.71
CA TYR A 600 -32.80 -6.05 -11.02
C TYR A 600 -33.71 -5.88 -12.23
N TRP A 601 -35.03 -6.05 -12.11
CA TRP A 601 -35.92 -5.84 -13.25
C TRP A 601 -36.23 -4.36 -13.46
N ASN A 602 -36.03 -3.86 -14.67
CA ASN A 602 -36.54 -2.56 -15.09
C ASN A 602 -37.90 -2.75 -15.77
N SER A 603 -38.98 -2.48 -15.05
CA SER A 603 -40.34 -2.60 -15.60
C SER A 603 -40.66 -1.63 -16.74
N GLU A 604 -39.96 -0.50 -16.83
CA GLU A 604 -40.17 0.49 -17.89
C GLU A 604 -39.70 -0.02 -19.25
N LEU A 605 -38.55 -0.68 -19.27
CA LEU A 605 -37.88 -1.13 -20.49
C LEU A 605 -37.97 -2.65 -20.71
N ALA A 606 -38.56 -3.37 -19.75
CA ALA A 606 -38.60 -4.83 -19.72
C ALA A 606 -37.21 -5.46 -19.89
N GLU A 607 -36.24 -4.95 -19.13
CA GLU A 607 -34.83 -5.37 -19.19
C GLU A 607 -34.25 -5.64 -17.80
N ILE A 608 -33.33 -6.60 -17.69
CA ILE A 608 -32.48 -6.81 -16.51
C ILE A 608 -31.40 -5.72 -16.44
N LYS A 609 -31.29 -5.04 -15.29
CA LYS A 609 -30.32 -3.97 -15.02
C LYS A 609 -28.95 -4.50 -14.58
N TYR A 610 -27.92 -3.65 -14.66
CA TYR A 610 -26.59 -3.85 -14.07
C TYR A 610 -25.79 -5.01 -14.66
N GLN A 611 -26.08 -5.39 -15.91
CA GLN A 611 -25.40 -6.47 -16.61
C GLN A 611 -24.30 -5.96 -17.55
N ILE A 612 -23.39 -6.84 -17.94
CA ILE A 612 -22.38 -6.61 -18.99
C ILE A 612 -23.02 -6.84 -20.37
N ALA A 613 -23.77 -7.93 -20.51
CA ALA A 613 -24.25 -8.47 -21.79
C ALA A 613 -23.12 -8.55 -22.82
N GLU A 614 -23.22 -7.81 -23.93
CA GLU A 614 -22.21 -7.81 -24.99
C GLU A 614 -21.05 -6.82 -24.76
N GLY A 615 -20.91 -6.28 -23.54
CA GLY A 615 -19.86 -5.32 -23.20
C GLY A 615 -18.46 -5.94 -23.11
N CYS A 616 -17.46 -5.15 -23.49
CA CYS A 616 -16.04 -5.43 -23.28
C CYS A 616 -15.65 -4.92 -21.88
N THR A 617 -15.64 -5.81 -20.89
CA THR A 617 -15.26 -5.48 -19.51
C THR A 617 -13.76 -5.69 -19.25
N ILE A 618 -13.19 -4.87 -18.36
CA ILE A 618 -11.77 -4.87 -17.98
C ILE A 618 -11.30 -6.21 -17.45
N ASP A 619 -12.16 -6.91 -16.70
CA ASP A 619 -11.83 -8.14 -15.98
C ASP A 619 -12.26 -9.43 -16.69
N GLN A 620 -12.64 -9.33 -17.97
CA GLN A 620 -13.16 -10.46 -18.74
C GLN A 620 -12.24 -11.70 -18.75
N VAL A 621 -10.94 -11.53 -18.52
CA VAL A 621 -9.93 -12.61 -18.45
C VAL A 621 -9.01 -12.47 -17.21
N VAL A 622 -9.43 -11.76 -16.16
CA VAL A 622 -8.60 -11.47 -14.97
C VAL A 622 -8.07 -12.72 -14.27
N ALA A 623 -8.78 -13.84 -14.34
CA ALA A 623 -8.29 -15.10 -13.76
C ALA A 623 -7.00 -15.60 -14.42
N GLN A 624 -6.74 -15.26 -15.70
CA GLN A 624 -5.46 -15.58 -16.34
C GLN A 624 -4.31 -14.74 -15.76
N TRP A 625 -4.55 -13.47 -15.42
CA TRP A 625 -3.55 -12.64 -14.74
C TRP A 625 -3.13 -13.26 -13.41
N HIS A 626 -4.10 -13.68 -12.60
CA HIS A 626 -3.83 -14.42 -11.37
C HIS A 626 -3.07 -15.73 -11.64
N ALA A 627 -3.52 -16.52 -12.62
CA ALA A 627 -2.91 -17.80 -12.93
C ALA A 627 -1.45 -17.67 -13.40
N ASN A 628 -1.16 -16.63 -14.21
CA ASN A 628 0.19 -16.29 -14.64
C ASN A 628 1.08 -15.94 -13.43
N LEU A 629 0.61 -15.11 -12.50
CA LEU A 629 1.37 -14.69 -11.31
C LEU A 629 1.55 -15.79 -10.27
N CYS A 630 0.66 -16.78 -10.23
CA CYS A 630 0.69 -17.86 -9.25
C CYS A 630 1.27 -19.17 -9.81
N GLY A 631 1.60 -19.23 -11.10
CA GLY A 631 2.08 -20.46 -11.73
C GLY A 631 1.01 -21.53 -11.94
N LEU A 632 -0.26 -21.15 -12.10
CA LEU A 632 -1.36 -22.08 -12.38
C LEU A 632 -1.48 -22.43 -13.88
N GLY A 633 -0.75 -21.76 -14.77
CA GLY A 633 -0.84 -21.98 -16.22
C GLY A 633 -2.16 -21.50 -16.84
N ASP A 634 -2.55 -22.04 -18.00
CA ASP A 634 -3.67 -21.49 -18.77
C ASP A 634 -5.04 -21.83 -18.17
N ILE A 635 -5.86 -20.79 -17.96
CA ILE A 635 -7.28 -20.85 -17.58
C ILE A 635 -8.17 -20.72 -18.83
N PHE A 636 -7.79 -19.84 -19.76
CA PHE A 636 -8.48 -19.61 -21.02
C PHE A 636 -7.67 -20.18 -22.20
N ASP A 637 -8.17 -19.99 -23.42
CA ASP A 637 -7.35 -20.19 -24.62
C ASP A 637 -6.38 -19.03 -24.79
N LYS A 638 -5.08 -19.33 -24.94
CA LYS A 638 -4.02 -18.32 -24.98
C LYS A 638 -4.16 -17.32 -26.13
N ALA A 639 -4.60 -17.77 -27.31
CA ALA A 639 -4.79 -16.87 -28.44
C ALA A 639 -6.01 -15.96 -28.22
N GLN A 640 -7.11 -16.52 -27.69
CA GLN A 640 -8.30 -15.74 -27.34
C GLN A 640 -8.00 -14.71 -26.24
N THR A 641 -7.23 -15.06 -25.19
CA THR A 641 -6.81 -14.11 -24.14
C THR A 641 -6.06 -12.93 -24.73
N ARG A 642 -5.06 -13.17 -25.59
CA ARG A 642 -4.30 -12.09 -26.21
C ARG A 642 -5.19 -11.20 -27.08
N ILE A 643 -6.09 -11.79 -27.87
CA ILE A 643 -7.05 -11.02 -28.68
C ILE A 643 -7.99 -10.19 -27.80
N ALA A 644 -8.50 -10.78 -26.71
CA ALA A 644 -9.36 -10.11 -25.73
C ALA A 644 -8.69 -8.89 -25.11
N LEU A 645 -7.41 -8.99 -24.72
CA LEU A 645 -6.64 -7.86 -24.18
C LEU A 645 -6.38 -6.76 -25.23
N GLN A 646 -6.11 -7.14 -26.48
CA GLN A 646 -6.00 -6.16 -27.58
C GLN A 646 -7.31 -5.41 -27.81
N SER A 647 -8.44 -6.11 -27.77
CA SER A 647 -9.76 -5.51 -27.85
C SER A 647 -10.08 -4.63 -26.64
N LEU A 648 -9.71 -5.07 -25.44
CA LEU A 648 -9.85 -4.28 -24.22
C LEU A 648 -9.12 -2.94 -24.34
N TYR A 649 -7.85 -2.95 -24.73
CA TYR A 649 -7.09 -1.71 -24.94
C TYR A 649 -7.78 -0.83 -25.99
N ARG A 650 -8.14 -1.40 -27.15
CA ARG A 650 -8.77 -0.65 -28.24
C ARG A 650 -10.07 0.04 -27.84
N HIS A 651 -10.92 -0.61 -27.07
CA HIS A 651 -12.27 -0.13 -26.78
C HIS A 651 -12.34 0.68 -25.48
N ASN A 652 -11.61 0.25 -24.44
CA ASN A 652 -11.73 0.82 -23.10
C ASN A 652 -10.67 1.88 -22.81
N PHE A 653 -9.53 1.92 -23.52
CA PHE A 653 -8.51 2.95 -23.26
C PHE A 653 -8.93 4.26 -23.92
N LYS A 654 -9.04 5.32 -23.12
CA LYS A 654 -9.42 6.66 -23.57
C LYS A 654 -8.22 7.56 -23.40
N SER A 655 -7.75 8.14 -24.51
CA SER A 655 -6.64 9.11 -24.47
C SER A 655 -7.04 10.47 -23.89
N SER A 656 -8.35 10.72 -23.74
CA SER A 656 -8.93 11.92 -23.13
C SER A 656 -10.35 11.59 -22.68
N MET A 657 -10.73 12.02 -21.46
CA MET A 657 -12.09 11.85 -20.93
C MET A 657 -13.07 12.92 -21.39
N ARG A 658 -12.62 13.93 -22.16
CA ARG A 658 -13.42 15.10 -22.53
C ARG A 658 -14.72 14.76 -23.26
N ASN A 659 -14.74 13.67 -24.00
CA ASN A 659 -15.88 13.20 -24.79
C ASN A 659 -16.53 11.94 -24.21
N GLU A 660 -16.14 11.51 -23.02
CA GLU A 660 -16.64 10.29 -22.38
C GLU A 660 -17.69 10.66 -21.34
N ALA A 661 -18.85 10.02 -21.42
CA ALA A 661 -19.91 10.20 -20.43
C ALA A 661 -19.61 9.31 -19.21
N ASN A 662 -19.37 9.92 -18.05
CA ASN A 662 -19.24 9.22 -16.78
C ASN A 662 -20.38 9.64 -15.84
N THR A 663 -21.18 8.66 -15.42
CA THR A 663 -22.32 8.84 -14.50
C THR A 663 -21.99 8.50 -13.05
N TRP A 664 -20.73 8.19 -12.77
CA TRP A 664 -20.22 7.73 -11.48
C TRP A 664 -19.14 8.70 -10.95
N ARG A 665 -18.24 8.21 -10.07
CA ARG A 665 -17.18 9.04 -9.49
C ARG A 665 -16.15 9.40 -10.56
N LEU A 666 -15.60 10.61 -10.43
CA LEU A 666 -14.67 11.17 -11.41
C LEU A 666 -13.22 10.93 -10.99
N PHE A 667 -12.68 9.76 -11.32
CA PHE A 667 -11.25 9.45 -11.11
C PHE A 667 -10.35 9.96 -12.24
N SER A 668 -10.94 10.33 -13.37
CA SER A 668 -10.30 10.99 -14.51
C SER A 668 -11.23 12.03 -15.12
N LEU A 669 -10.71 13.20 -15.51
CA LEU A 669 -11.48 14.29 -16.09
C LEU A 669 -10.69 15.08 -17.15
N ASN A 670 -11.38 15.88 -17.96
CA ASN A 670 -10.77 16.73 -19.00
C ASN A 670 -9.89 15.92 -19.97
N ASP A 671 -8.62 16.33 -20.15
CA ASP A 671 -7.65 15.68 -21.03
C ASP A 671 -6.87 14.56 -20.35
N GLU A 672 -7.28 14.12 -19.16
CA GLU A 672 -6.70 12.93 -18.53
C GLU A 672 -7.07 11.69 -19.34
N ALA A 673 -6.11 10.78 -19.47
CA ALA A 673 -6.30 9.47 -20.07
C ALA A 673 -6.60 8.42 -18.99
N GLY A 674 -7.16 7.28 -19.39
CA GLY A 674 -7.39 6.13 -18.51
C GLY A 674 -8.13 5.00 -19.20
N LEU A 675 -8.20 3.85 -18.54
CA LEU A 675 -8.86 2.65 -19.02
C LEU A 675 -10.19 2.45 -18.24
N VAL A 676 -11.33 2.57 -18.92
CA VAL A 676 -12.65 2.47 -18.26
C VAL A 676 -13.09 1.02 -18.04
N ILE A 677 -13.90 0.78 -17.01
CA ILE A 677 -14.33 -0.57 -16.59
C ILE A 677 -15.03 -1.38 -17.69
N CYS A 678 -15.97 -0.78 -18.44
CA CYS A 678 -16.71 -1.51 -19.47
C CYS A 678 -17.16 -0.59 -20.60
N THR A 679 -17.00 -1.06 -21.85
CA THR A 679 -17.49 -0.36 -23.04
C THR A 679 -18.32 -1.28 -23.92
N TRP A 680 -19.17 -0.70 -24.76
CA TRP A 680 -20.02 -1.42 -25.71
C TRP A 680 -19.66 -0.93 -27.11
N PRO A 681 -18.82 -1.66 -27.86
CA PRO A 681 -18.45 -1.31 -29.23
C PRO A 681 -19.67 -1.17 -30.15
N GLU A 682 -19.50 -0.43 -31.25
CA GLU A 682 -20.59 -0.22 -32.22
C GLU A 682 -21.15 -1.57 -32.72
N GLY A 683 -22.49 -1.67 -32.76
CA GLY A 683 -23.19 -2.88 -33.16
C GLY A 683 -23.41 -3.90 -32.03
N THR A 684 -22.99 -3.60 -30.80
CA THR A 684 -23.25 -4.45 -29.62
C THR A 684 -24.44 -3.97 -28.80
N VAL A 685 -25.02 -4.89 -28.03
CA VAL A 685 -26.14 -4.61 -27.12
C VAL A 685 -25.60 -4.06 -25.79
N LYS A 686 -25.84 -2.76 -25.56
CA LYS A 686 -25.66 -2.12 -24.26
C LYS A 686 -26.97 -2.16 -23.46
N PRO A 687 -26.99 -2.73 -22.24
CA PRO A 687 -28.17 -2.66 -21.39
C PRO A 687 -28.55 -1.21 -21.11
N SER A 688 -29.86 -0.91 -21.03
CA SER A 688 -30.32 0.46 -20.81
C SER A 688 -29.84 1.04 -19.48
N ILE A 689 -29.73 0.20 -18.45
CA ILE A 689 -29.01 0.49 -17.21
C ILE A 689 -27.86 -0.53 -17.12
N PRO A 690 -26.66 -0.17 -17.59
CA PRO A 690 -25.53 -1.09 -17.68
C PRO A 690 -24.91 -1.39 -16.31
N LEU A 691 -23.93 -2.30 -16.31
CA LEU A 691 -23.01 -2.59 -15.21
C LEU A 691 -22.66 -1.34 -14.38
N THR A 692 -22.69 -1.46 -13.06
CA THR A 692 -22.24 -0.41 -12.14
C THR A 692 -20.80 0.00 -12.39
N TYR A 693 -20.50 1.28 -12.16
CA TYR A 693 -19.17 1.87 -12.32
C TYR A 693 -18.51 1.73 -13.71
N ASN A 694 -19.26 1.34 -14.75
CA ASN A 694 -18.74 1.02 -16.08
C ASN A 694 -17.83 2.10 -16.71
N SER A 695 -17.99 3.37 -16.32
CA SER A 695 -17.27 4.53 -16.87
C SER A 695 -16.21 5.11 -15.92
N GLU A 696 -15.94 4.47 -14.78
CA GLU A 696 -14.86 4.87 -13.87
C GLU A 696 -13.49 4.36 -14.36
N THR A 697 -12.43 5.06 -13.95
CA THR A 697 -11.02 4.68 -14.14
C THR A 697 -10.40 4.32 -12.80
N MET A 698 -10.68 3.10 -12.38
CA MET A 698 -10.25 2.54 -11.09
C MET A 698 -8.83 1.98 -11.18
N THR A 699 -7.90 2.64 -10.49
CA THR A 699 -6.45 2.40 -10.63
C THR A 699 -6.01 0.95 -10.45
N GLY A 700 -6.61 0.19 -9.53
CA GLY A 700 -6.24 -1.20 -9.30
C GLY A 700 -6.61 -2.12 -10.48
N PHE A 701 -7.76 -1.88 -11.12
CA PHE A 701 -8.13 -2.60 -12.35
C PHE A 701 -7.25 -2.18 -13.53
N GLU A 702 -6.92 -0.90 -13.63
CA GLU A 702 -6.04 -0.40 -14.70
C GLU A 702 -4.63 -1.00 -14.59
N TYR A 703 -4.07 -1.09 -13.38
CA TYR A 703 -2.79 -1.77 -13.15
C TYR A 703 -2.85 -3.27 -13.42
N GLN A 704 -3.93 -3.93 -13.01
CA GLN A 704 -4.17 -5.32 -13.35
C GLN A 704 -4.15 -5.52 -14.86
N ALA A 705 -4.93 -4.72 -15.61
CA ALA A 705 -5.03 -4.84 -17.06
C ALA A 705 -3.68 -4.55 -17.74
N ALA A 706 -2.96 -3.52 -17.28
CA ALA A 706 -1.62 -3.19 -17.77
C ALA A 706 -0.63 -4.34 -17.53
N SER A 707 -0.60 -4.89 -16.31
CA SER A 707 0.27 -6.02 -15.98
C SER A 707 -0.07 -7.26 -16.81
N HIS A 708 -1.36 -7.53 -17.03
CA HIS A 708 -1.79 -8.67 -17.82
C HIS A 708 -1.45 -8.51 -19.31
N MET A 709 -1.64 -7.31 -19.86
CA MET A 709 -1.18 -6.96 -21.21
C MET A 709 0.32 -7.21 -21.36
N ILE A 710 1.13 -6.80 -20.38
CA ILE A 710 2.58 -7.02 -20.39
C ILE A 710 2.92 -8.51 -20.36
N GLN A 711 2.29 -9.31 -19.49
CA GLN A 711 2.46 -10.77 -19.44
C GLN A 711 2.17 -11.46 -20.78
N GLU A 712 1.15 -10.98 -21.49
CA GLU A 712 0.73 -11.53 -22.78
C GLU A 712 1.47 -10.91 -23.96
N GLY A 713 2.47 -10.03 -23.74
CA GLY A 713 3.32 -9.43 -24.77
C GLY A 713 2.74 -8.21 -25.49
N LEU A 714 1.89 -7.43 -24.82
CA LEU A 714 1.33 -6.13 -25.22
C LEU A 714 1.99 -5.02 -24.37
N VAL A 715 3.32 -4.92 -24.49
CA VAL A 715 4.16 -4.14 -23.56
C VAL A 715 3.89 -2.64 -23.68
N GLU A 716 3.77 -2.12 -24.89
CA GLU A 716 3.53 -0.69 -25.13
C GLU A 716 2.15 -0.25 -24.61
N GLU A 717 1.13 -1.09 -24.83
CA GLU A 717 -0.23 -0.87 -24.30
C GLU A 717 -0.25 -0.88 -22.77
N GLY A 718 0.45 -1.82 -22.13
CA GLY A 718 0.55 -1.84 -20.68
C GLY A 718 1.28 -0.61 -20.12
N ILE A 719 2.41 -0.21 -20.72
CA ILE A 719 3.16 0.98 -20.29
C ILE A 719 2.34 2.26 -20.49
N SER A 720 1.54 2.37 -21.56
CA SER A 720 0.72 3.56 -21.80
C SER A 720 -0.39 3.71 -20.75
N ILE A 721 -1.00 2.62 -20.29
CA ILE A 721 -1.96 2.63 -19.18
C ILE A 721 -1.28 3.07 -17.87
N VAL A 722 -0.13 2.48 -17.53
CA VAL A 722 0.65 2.86 -16.34
C VAL A 722 0.97 4.35 -16.36
N LYS A 723 1.39 4.87 -17.53
CA LYS A 723 1.66 6.30 -17.72
C LYS A 723 0.40 7.15 -17.54
N ALA A 724 -0.74 6.75 -18.11
CA ALA A 724 -2.01 7.46 -17.93
C ALA A 724 -2.42 7.57 -16.46
N ILE A 725 -2.20 6.51 -15.66
CA ILE A 725 -2.39 6.57 -14.21
C ILE A 725 -1.42 7.57 -13.59
N ARG A 726 -0.10 7.42 -13.79
CA ARG A 726 0.90 8.28 -13.12
C ARG A 726 0.80 9.76 -13.51
N GLU A 727 0.27 10.09 -14.69
CA GLU A 727 -0.01 11.47 -15.12
C GLU A 727 -1.23 12.10 -14.43
N ARG A 728 -2.12 11.30 -13.81
CA ARG A 728 -3.20 11.77 -12.93
C ARG A 728 -2.73 12.06 -11.50
N TYR A 729 -1.61 11.48 -11.09
CA TYR A 729 -1.02 11.56 -9.74
C TYR A 729 0.37 12.20 -9.76
N ASP A 730 0.46 13.40 -10.32
CA ASP A 730 1.72 14.11 -10.58
C ASP A 730 2.13 15.11 -9.48
N GLY A 731 1.42 15.12 -8.33
CA GLY A 731 1.64 16.01 -7.21
C GLY A 731 0.99 17.39 -7.36
N GLU A 732 0.55 17.75 -8.56
CA GLU A 732 -0.29 18.93 -8.79
C GLU A 732 -1.76 18.53 -8.80
N LYS A 733 -2.13 17.48 -9.52
CA LYS A 733 -3.52 17.07 -9.69
C LYS A 733 -4.01 16.24 -8.50
N ARG A 734 -3.19 15.27 -8.08
CA ARG A 734 -3.46 14.32 -7.00
C ARG A 734 -2.15 13.86 -6.36
N ASN A 735 -2.25 13.34 -5.14
CA ASN A 735 -1.12 12.83 -4.37
C ASN A 735 -0.48 11.59 -5.06
N PRO A 736 0.82 11.61 -5.40
CA PRO A 736 1.52 10.47 -6.01
C PRO A 736 1.50 9.17 -5.20
N TRP A 737 1.31 9.25 -3.87
CA TRP A 737 1.31 8.13 -2.90
C TRP A 737 -0.08 7.85 -2.31
N SER A 738 -1.14 8.31 -2.95
CA SER A 738 -2.51 8.04 -2.49
C SER A 738 -3.47 7.98 -3.67
N GLU A 739 -3.41 6.86 -4.37
CA GLU A 739 -4.36 6.58 -5.43
C GLU A 739 -5.77 6.33 -4.88
N ILE A 740 -6.78 6.77 -5.64
CA ILE A 740 -8.17 6.84 -5.20
C ILE A 740 -9.06 5.84 -5.95
N GLU A 741 -9.97 5.19 -5.22
CA GLU A 741 -11.18 4.53 -5.73
C GLU A 741 -12.34 4.81 -4.76
N CYS A 742 -12.80 3.81 -4.00
CA CYS A 742 -13.70 4.01 -2.86
C CYS A 742 -12.91 4.56 -1.66
N GLY A 743 -12.43 5.80 -1.78
CA GLY A 743 -11.55 6.46 -0.81
C GLY A 743 -10.11 6.62 -1.31
N SER A 744 -9.32 7.30 -0.48
CA SER A 744 -7.87 7.52 -0.60
C SER A 744 -7.06 6.32 -0.11
N ASN A 745 -5.77 6.25 -0.46
CA ASN A 745 -4.87 5.14 -0.13
C ASN A 745 -5.50 3.76 -0.37
N TYR A 746 -6.11 3.58 -1.55
CA TYR A 746 -6.96 2.43 -1.81
C TYR A 746 -6.15 1.15 -2.04
N ALA A 747 -6.49 0.07 -1.35
CA ALA A 747 -5.73 -1.19 -1.30
C ALA A 747 -5.52 -1.84 -2.68
N ARG A 748 -6.50 -1.70 -3.59
CA ARG A 748 -6.43 -2.28 -4.94
C ARG A 748 -5.26 -1.74 -5.77
N SER A 749 -4.79 -0.52 -5.49
CA SER A 749 -3.65 0.10 -6.19
C SER A 749 -2.34 -0.69 -6.01
N MET A 750 -2.23 -1.53 -4.96
CA MET A 750 -1.11 -2.46 -4.78
C MET A 750 -1.03 -3.55 -5.87
N ALA A 751 -2.01 -3.63 -6.77
CA ALA A 751 -1.89 -4.37 -8.02
C ALA A 751 -0.69 -3.94 -8.86
N SER A 752 -0.21 -2.70 -8.72
CA SER A 752 0.97 -2.20 -9.44
C SER A 752 2.22 -3.05 -9.16
N TYR A 753 2.33 -3.71 -8.01
CA TYR A 753 3.44 -4.63 -7.70
C TYR A 753 3.55 -5.78 -8.71
N SER A 754 2.42 -6.24 -9.28
CA SER A 754 2.42 -7.30 -10.30
C SER A 754 3.18 -6.92 -11.58
N LEU A 755 3.37 -5.63 -11.86
CA LEU A 755 4.21 -5.17 -12.97
C LEU A 755 5.65 -5.67 -12.81
N LEU A 756 6.17 -5.74 -11.58
CA LEU A 756 7.51 -6.26 -11.31
C LEU A 756 7.64 -7.70 -11.82
N HIS A 757 6.64 -8.54 -11.52
CA HIS A 757 6.62 -9.95 -11.93
C HIS A 757 6.33 -10.09 -13.43
N ALA A 758 5.47 -9.24 -14.00
CA ALA A 758 5.18 -9.25 -15.42
C ALA A 758 6.43 -8.94 -16.27
N PHE A 759 7.26 -7.98 -15.86
CA PHE A 759 8.51 -7.66 -16.57
C PHE A 759 9.61 -8.71 -16.37
N SER A 760 9.73 -9.26 -15.17
CA SER A 760 10.76 -10.25 -14.84
C SER A 760 10.43 -11.67 -15.27
N GLY A 761 9.15 -11.96 -15.54
CA GLY A 761 8.68 -13.34 -15.71
C GLY A 761 9.03 -14.18 -14.49
N PHE A 762 8.94 -13.61 -13.29
CA PHE A 762 9.32 -14.29 -12.05
C PHE A 762 8.35 -15.45 -11.76
N GLU A 763 8.90 -16.65 -11.64
CA GLU A 763 8.20 -17.87 -11.25
C GLU A 763 8.70 -18.36 -9.90
N TYR A 764 7.83 -19.00 -9.11
CA TYR A 764 8.18 -19.56 -7.81
C TYR A 764 7.32 -20.77 -7.47
N ASN A 765 7.92 -21.73 -6.76
CA ASN A 765 7.24 -22.83 -6.07
C ASN A 765 8.17 -23.31 -4.95
N MET A 766 8.03 -22.73 -3.76
CA MET A 766 8.91 -23.05 -2.63
C MET A 766 8.62 -24.41 -1.99
N VAL A 767 7.51 -25.06 -2.35
CA VAL A 767 7.26 -26.48 -2.02
C VAL A 767 8.28 -27.38 -2.73
N GLU A 768 8.67 -26.99 -3.95
CA GLU A 768 9.66 -27.70 -4.76
C GLU A 768 11.06 -27.08 -4.66
N GLY A 769 11.23 -25.98 -3.91
CA GLY A 769 12.47 -25.20 -3.90
C GLY A 769 12.80 -24.62 -5.28
N MET A 770 11.78 -24.08 -5.96
CA MET A 770 11.89 -23.59 -7.33
C MET A 770 11.71 -22.08 -7.40
N ILE A 771 12.59 -21.42 -8.15
CA ILE A 771 12.34 -20.08 -8.69
C ILE A 771 12.66 -20.05 -10.19
N GLY A 772 12.21 -19.03 -10.89
CA GLY A 772 12.52 -18.82 -12.29
C GLY A 772 12.45 -17.37 -12.71
N PHE A 773 13.14 -17.04 -13.80
CA PHE A 773 13.08 -15.72 -14.42
C PHE A 773 12.95 -15.86 -15.93
N HIS A 774 11.99 -15.14 -16.51
CA HIS A 774 11.79 -15.04 -17.95
C HIS A 774 11.59 -13.56 -18.34
N PRO A 775 12.65 -12.73 -18.31
CA PRO A 775 12.51 -11.31 -18.57
C PRO A 775 11.94 -11.04 -19.96
N ILE A 776 10.87 -10.25 -20.05
CA ILE A 776 10.21 -9.97 -21.33
C ILE A 776 10.99 -8.99 -22.21
N GLN A 777 11.91 -8.24 -21.60
CA GLN A 777 12.77 -7.27 -22.27
C GLN A 777 14.10 -7.10 -21.54
N THR A 778 15.12 -6.69 -22.27
CA THR A 778 16.46 -6.36 -21.75
C THR A 778 16.88 -5.00 -22.31
N VAL A 779 17.68 -4.24 -21.56
CA VAL A 779 18.29 -2.98 -22.01
C VAL A 779 19.77 -3.24 -22.28
N ASP A 780 20.21 -3.12 -23.54
CA ASP A 780 21.60 -3.42 -23.96
C ASP A 780 22.08 -4.83 -23.56
N GLY A 781 21.17 -5.81 -23.59
CA GLY A 781 21.44 -7.19 -23.16
C GLY A 781 21.49 -7.39 -21.64
N LEU A 782 21.21 -6.34 -20.86
CA LEU A 782 21.16 -6.37 -19.40
C LEU A 782 19.71 -6.40 -18.90
N PHE A 783 19.49 -7.16 -17.83
CA PHE A 783 18.25 -7.11 -17.06
C PHE A 783 18.58 -7.22 -15.57
N ARG A 784 17.94 -6.39 -14.75
CA ARG A 784 18.03 -6.46 -13.29
C ARG A 784 16.63 -6.31 -12.70
N THR A 785 16.32 -7.10 -11.68
CA THR A 785 15.06 -7.00 -10.94
C THR A 785 15.25 -7.32 -9.46
N PHE A 786 14.46 -6.67 -8.61
CA PHE A 786 14.16 -7.12 -7.26
C PHE A 786 13.28 -8.39 -7.30
N TRP A 787 13.47 -9.29 -6.34
CA TRP A 787 12.60 -10.44 -6.05
C TRP A 787 12.46 -10.64 -4.54
N SER A 788 11.35 -11.21 -4.08
CA SER A 788 11.07 -11.45 -2.66
C SER A 788 10.14 -12.63 -2.46
N LEU A 789 10.39 -13.47 -1.45
CA LEU A 789 9.55 -14.61 -1.03
C LEU A 789 9.59 -14.72 0.51
N ASP A 790 8.90 -15.71 1.09
CA ASP A 790 8.70 -15.82 2.56
C ASP A 790 9.98 -15.86 3.39
N LYS A 791 11.05 -16.48 2.87
CA LYS A 791 12.28 -16.72 3.62
C LYS A 791 13.43 -15.79 3.26
N GLY A 792 13.32 -15.07 2.14
CA GLY A 792 14.37 -14.17 1.70
C GLY A 792 13.98 -13.30 0.52
N TRP A 793 14.75 -12.24 0.31
CA TRP A 793 14.62 -11.34 -0.83
C TRP A 793 15.98 -10.90 -1.33
N GLY A 794 16.03 -10.45 -2.58
CA GLY A 794 17.29 -10.20 -3.25
C GLY A 794 17.16 -9.53 -4.61
N THR A 795 18.23 -9.62 -5.39
CA THR A 795 18.27 -9.17 -6.78
C THR A 795 18.64 -10.32 -7.72
N PHE A 796 18.08 -10.26 -8.92
CA PHE A 796 18.47 -11.11 -10.03
C PHE A 796 19.00 -10.23 -11.15
N GLU A 797 20.13 -10.62 -11.73
CA GLU A 797 20.79 -9.95 -12.83
C GLU A 797 21.07 -10.91 -13.97
N MET A 798 20.85 -10.44 -15.19
CA MET A 798 21.16 -11.15 -16.42
C MET A 798 21.99 -10.23 -17.31
N SER A 799 23.10 -10.74 -17.80
CA SER A 799 23.99 -10.08 -18.75
C SER A 799 24.31 -11.00 -19.94
N PRO A 800 24.98 -10.51 -20.99
CA PRO A 800 25.42 -11.36 -22.09
C PRO A 800 26.42 -12.46 -21.68
N ILE A 801 27.07 -12.35 -20.52
CA ILE A 801 28.16 -13.24 -20.10
C ILE A 801 27.84 -14.06 -18.83
N ASP A 802 26.85 -13.63 -18.04
CA ASP A 802 26.44 -14.33 -16.82
C ASP A 802 25.04 -13.97 -16.34
N LEU A 803 24.50 -14.81 -15.47
CA LEU A 803 23.36 -14.53 -14.62
C LEU A 803 23.80 -14.56 -13.16
N CYS A 804 23.34 -13.62 -12.34
CA CYS A 804 23.65 -13.54 -10.92
C CYS A 804 22.37 -13.51 -10.09
N LEU A 805 22.31 -14.34 -9.06
CA LEU A 805 21.25 -14.33 -8.06
C LEU A 805 21.89 -14.06 -6.69
N GLU A 806 21.43 -12.99 -6.05
CA GLU A 806 21.90 -12.52 -4.76
C GLU A 806 20.74 -12.47 -3.75
N VAL A 807 21.04 -12.77 -2.49
CA VAL A 807 20.11 -12.60 -1.37
C VAL A 807 20.61 -11.44 -0.52
N HIS A 808 19.75 -10.45 -0.26
CA HIS A 808 20.07 -9.29 0.56
C HIS A 808 19.52 -9.42 1.98
N ARG A 809 18.49 -10.26 2.18
CA ARG A 809 17.97 -10.62 3.51
C ARG A 809 17.42 -12.03 3.51
N GLY A 810 17.59 -12.71 4.64
CA GLY A 810 17.07 -14.06 4.86
C GLY A 810 17.88 -15.11 4.12
N GLU A 811 17.21 -16.20 3.75
CA GLU A 811 17.78 -17.33 3.04
C GLU A 811 16.80 -17.88 1.99
N LEU A 812 17.34 -18.53 0.97
CA LEU A 812 16.57 -19.13 -0.11
C LEU A 812 17.05 -20.56 -0.36
N ASN A 813 16.15 -21.52 -0.15
CA ASN A 813 16.42 -22.94 -0.36
C ASN A 813 15.97 -23.35 -1.76
N LEU A 814 16.91 -23.76 -2.61
CA LEU A 814 16.70 -24.06 -4.02
C LEU A 814 17.07 -25.49 -4.37
N LYS A 815 16.19 -26.16 -5.11
CA LYS A 815 16.47 -27.43 -5.80
C LYS A 815 16.55 -27.25 -7.30
N LEU A 816 15.87 -26.24 -7.84
CA LEU A 816 15.98 -25.93 -9.26
C LEU A 816 15.71 -24.45 -9.58
N ILE A 817 16.31 -23.99 -10.68
CA ILE A 817 16.09 -22.66 -11.24
C ILE A 817 15.61 -22.79 -12.67
N LYS A 818 14.48 -22.18 -12.99
CA LYS A 818 13.97 -22.10 -14.36
C LYS A 818 14.52 -20.90 -15.10
N LEU A 819 14.92 -21.13 -16.34
CA LEU A 819 15.45 -20.10 -17.25
C LEU A 819 14.93 -20.34 -18.67
N PRO A 820 14.93 -19.32 -19.54
CA PRO A 820 14.55 -19.50 -20.94
C PRO A 820 15.46 -20.55 -21.61
N PRO A 821 14.93 -21.42 -22.50
CA PRO A 821 15.74 -22.42 -23.20
C PRO A 821 16.95 -21.84 -23.96
N SER A 822 16.82 -20.60 -24.45
CA SER A 822 17.91 -19.86 -25.09
C SER A 822 19.10 -19.60 -24.16
N GLN A 823 18.84 -19.41 -22.86
CA GLN A 823 19.89 -19.20 -21.85
C GLN A 823 20.53 -20.52 -21.41
N LEU A 824 19.72 -21.56 -21.21
CA LEU A 824 20.21 -22.88 -20.77
C LEU A 824 21.22 -23.49 -21.74
N GLY A 825 20.98 -23.34 -23.06
CA GLY A 825 21.90 -23.82 -24.09
C GLY A 825 23.27 -23.11 -24.10
N ARG A 826 23.40 -22.01 -23.37
CA ARG A 826 24.62 -21.20 -23.29
C ARG A 826 25.36 -21.38 -21.97
N ILE A 827 24.87 -22.18 -21.02
CA ILE A 827 25.53 -22.34 -19.72
C ILE A 827 26.89 -23.03 -19.88
N ALA A 828 27.94 -22.33 -19.46
CA ALA A 828 29.31 -22.84 -19.41
C ALA A 828 29.63 -23.43 -18.03
N GLN A 829 29.21 -22.74 -16.96
CA GLN A 829 29.56 -23.08 -15.59
C GLN A 829 28.52 -22.51 -14.62
N VAL A 830 28.25 -23.19 -13.51
CA VAL A 830 27.45 -22.68 -12.39
C VAL A 830 28.33 -22.62 -11.15
N LYS A 831 28.39 -21.47 -10.49
CA LYS A 831 29.23 -21.23 -9.32
C LYS A 831 28.42 -20.73 -8.13
N PHE A 832 28.82 -21.15 -6.94
CA PHE A 832 28.32 -20.63 -5.67
C PHE A 832 29.50 -20.04 -4.90
N GLY A 833 29.53 -18.70 -4.82
CA GLY A 833 30.76 -17.99 -4.49
C GLY A 833 31.87 -18.32 -5.50
N GLU A 834 33.00 -18.84 -5.00
CA GLU A 834 34.14 -19.24 -5.85
C GLU A 834 34.11 -20.70 -6.30
N GLU A 835 33.22 -21.53 -5.74
CA GLU A 835 33.16 -22.97 -5.99
C GLU A 835 32.24 -23.32 -7.16
N GLU A 836 32.65 -24.27 -8.00
CA GLU A 836 31.81 -24.80 -9.08
C GLU A 836 30.81 -25.82 -8.54
N LEU A 837 29.53 -25.62 -8.87
CA LEU A 837 28.44 -26.48 -8.42
C LEU A 837 28.10 -27.56 -9.47
N PRO A 838 27.93 -28.83 -9.05
CA PRO A 838 27.36 -29.84 -9.93
C PRO A 838 25.88 -29.51 -10.18
N CYS A 839 25.46 -29.53 -11.45
CA CYS A 839 24.07 -29.35 -11.82
C CYS A 839 23.67 -30.26 -12.99
N LEU A 840 22.37 -30.53 -13.10
CA LEU A 840 21.77 -31.22 -14.23
C LEU A 840 20.92 -30.21 -15.01
N LEU A 841 21.26 -30.01 -16.29
CA LEU A 841 20.51 -29.15 -17.19
C LEU A 841 19.38 -29.93 -17.86
N THR A 842 18.15 -29.41 -17.76
CA THR A 842 16.99 -29.88 -18.52
C THR A 842 16.63 -28.85 -19.60
N LYS A 843 15.50 -29.04 -20.28
CA LYS A 843 15.07 -28.13 -21.37
C LYS A 843 14.77 -26.72 -20.86
N ASP A 844 14.33 -26.60 -19.62
CA ASP A 844 13.78 -25.39 -19.01
C ASP A 844 14.32 -25.09 -17.60
N ALA A 845 15.20 -25.93 -17.04
CA ALA A 845 15.75 -25.70 -15.72
C ALA A 845 17.20 -26.17 -15.50
N ILE A 846 17.81 -25.60 -14.46
CA ILE A 846 19.02 -26.08 -13.79
C ILE A 846 18.57 -26.81 -12.52
N HIS A 847 18.91 -28.09 -12.38
CA HIS A 847 18.62 -28.87 -11.18
C HIS A 847 19.88 -29.07 -10.34
N PHE A 848 19.75 -28.88 -9.04
CA PHE A 848 20.82 -29.12 -8.07
C PHE A 848 20.63 -30.52 -7.44
N PRO A 849 21.67 -31.38 -7.42
CA PRO A 849 21.59 -32.71 -6.82
C PRO A 849 21.28 -32.70 -5.31
N THR A 850 21.69 -31.62 -4.64
CA THR A 850 21.42 -31.32 -3.24
C THR A 850 20.77 -29.95 -3.15
N GLU A 851 19.89 -29.77 -2.17
CA GLU A 851 19.30 -28.45 -1.91
C GLU A 851 20.39 -27.41 -1.64
N LEU A 852 20.34 -26.32 -2.38
CA LEU A 852 21.23 -25.17 -2.29
C LEU A 852 20.61 -24.14 -1.36
N VAL A 853 21.33 -23.76 -0.30
CA VAL A 853 20.91 -22.68 0.60
C VAL A 853 21.68 -21.43 0.23
N LEU A 854 21.01 -20.45 -0.36
CA LEU A 854 21.58 -19.15 -0.71
C LEU A 854 21.27 -18.15 0.41
N ASP A 855 22.29 -17.49 0.93
CA ASP A 855 22.19 -16.46 1.98
C ASP A 855 22.91 -15.17 1.55
N GLN A 856 23.02 -14.21 2.46
CA GLN A 856 23.66 -12.90 2.19
C GLN A 856 25.17 -12.97 1.90
N ASN A 857 25.83 -14.08 2.21
CA ASN A 857 27.27 -14.22 2.08
C ASN A 857 27.68 -14.88 0.76
N HIS A 858 26.72 -15.44 0.02
CA HIS A 858 26.99 -16.21 -1.19
C HIS A 858 26.17 -15.66 -2.36
N THR A 859 26.82 -15.59 -3.52
CA THR A 859 26.16 -15.28 -4.80
C THR A 859 26.16 -16.52 -5.67
N LEU A 860 25.02 -16.83 -6.28
CA LEU A 860 24.94 -17.84 -7.32
C LEU A 860 25.20 -17.17 -8.68
N VAL A 861 26.25 -17.61 -9.37
CA VAL A 861 26.67 -17.08 -10.67
C VAL A 861 26.63 -18.17 -11.73
N ILE A 862 25.85 -17.96 -12.78
CA ILE A 862 25.76 -18.86 -13.94
C ILE A 862 26.49 -18.20 -15.11
N LYS A 863 27.67 -18.70 -15.45
CA LYS A 863 28.48 -18.19 -16.57
C LYS A 863 27.93 -18.69 -17.90
N LEU A 864 27.80 -17.78 -18.86
CA LEU A 864 27.30 -18.04 -20.20
C LEU A 864 28.42 -18.00 -21.24
N ILE A 865 28.31 -18.84 -22.27
CA ILE A 865 29.10 -18.77 -23.48
C ILE A 865 28.62 -17.53 -24.28
N PRO A 866 29.52 -16.63 -24.72
CA PRO A 866 29.15 -15.52 -25.58
C PRO A 866 28.46 -15.97 -26.87
N GLU A 867 27.53 -15.17 -27.38
CA GLU A 867 26.87 -15.41 -28.68
C GLU A 867 27.79 -15.23 -29.88
#